data_AF-A0A923DJF2-F1
#
_entry.id   AF-A0A923DJF2-F1
#
_cell.length_a   1.000
_cell.length_b   1.000
_cell.length_c   1.000
_cell.angle_alpha   90.00
_cell.angle_beta   90.00
_cell.angle_gamma   90.00
#
_symmetry.space_group_name_H-M   'P 1'
#
loop_
_entity.id
_entity.type
_entity.pdbx_description
1 polymer ?
#
loop_
_entity_poly.entity_id
_entity_poly.type
_entity_poly.pdbx_seq_one_letter_code
_entity_poly.pdbx_strand_id
1 'polypeptide(L)'
;MLVWTLLVISYMAVASCVGSPSKFFDRQQINAPQERDENGYALSLFIGAALIILGAKFTLIHYYGSDLPFWDQWDTEPKLLYIPYDQGKLSWSTLFSPHNEHRIFFSRLWALTLYAINQQWDAHLQTVANAFLHTFFGLWLVWILWRLNDRRDLWIIAGVFVLILAVPFSWENTLFGFQSSFYFLLGFSSMAILLISQSRPFSTSWMMGIFFAVLSLFTMGAGFFVAPVSLALTIIRAYRERRMTWRDGITLISCLLILLAGILLIHVPEGHAGLRPNSFSDFMTALGKNLSWPWIDVPLLFLILWCPFVILSYRTGIGKKEKLSGYPLFIMGLGLWTLLQCIAMAYSRGFEGSGPASRYMDSLSLIPVVNILAAHYLYSHSSASFKRRKGFVIACSFWYAFSVIGFLNLLINESIEGFSNMGSSLAKQSETVSRYLASENDNVILMARHMEIPYPDAKRLTSLLRDDAIRKILPVSVRKPLAFVPSVSDRNDFVKNGFYSAMPVIKDRNVWGSYVTSKGDRNTGYLRSERMPPPRLPYLRFRIAGYLDNSRLKLDLYDMDHQLIEAVVPKRLPKESWMSVDIKSPRVPFYIKATDQTKEHRGWFAFSEPTEIGLFSIISESIRSAGRALLVMGLAIVLGVIIYAHLQKKEEIPYHSTEGYNEK
;
A
#
# COMPACT_ATOMS: atom_id res chain seq x y z
N MET A 1 8.08 5.87 -14.06
CA MET A 1 9.18 6.85 -14.09
C MET A 1 8.96 7.98 -13.10
N LEU A 2 7.89 8.78 -13.18
CA LEU A 2 7.67 9.93 -12.29
C LEU A 2 7.71 9.62 -10.78
N VAL A 3 7.13 8.49 -10.33
CA VAL A 3 7.22 8.06 -8.91
C VAL A 3 8.65 7.66 -8.52
N TRP A 4 9.37 6.97 -9.41
CA TRP A 4 10.79 6.68 -9.22
C TRP A 4 11.63 7.96 -9.26
N THR A 5 11.31 8.91 -10.14
CA THR A 5 11.95 10.21 -10.23
C THR A 5 11.63 11.06 -9.01
N LEU A 6 10.43 11.00 -8.44
CA LEU A 6 10.05 11.69 -7.20
C LEU A 6 10.64 11.02 -5.96
N LEU A 7 10.76 9.69 -5.92
CA LEU A 7 11.47 8.95 -4.87
C LEU A 7 12.98 9.17 -4.97
N VAL A 8 13.54 9.25 -6.17
CA VAL A 8 14.95 9.58 -6.42
C VAL A 8 15.21 11.06 -6.17
N ILE A 9 14.32 11.97 -6.53
CA ILE A 9 14.41 13.40 -6.20
C ILE A 9 14.20 13.60 -4.70
N SER A 10 13.32 12.84 -4.03
CA SER A 10 13.16 12.89 -2.57
C SER A 10 14.39 12.31 -1.88
N TYR A 11 14.93 11.19 -2.38
CA TYR A 11 16.19 10.61 -1.92
C TYR A 11 17.36 11.56 -2.16
N MET A 12 17.45 12.20 -3.32
CA MET A 12 18.50 13.14 -3.69
C MET A 12 18.35 14.47 -2.95
N ALA A 13 17.14 15.00 -2.78
CA ALA A 13 16.84 16.19 -2.00
C ALA A 13 17.11 15.96 -0.51
N VAL A 14 16.81 14.76 0.01
CA VAL A 14 17.20 14.35 1.36
C VAL A 14 18.70 14.13 1.45
N ALA A 15 19.35 13.51 0.46
CA ALA A 15 20.82 13.33 0.44
C ALA A 15 21.58 14.64 0.22
N SER A 16 20.95 15.66 -0.39
CA SER A 16 21.53 17.00 -0.57
C SER A 16 21.24 17.93 0.62
N CYS A 17 20.09 17.78 1.29
CA CYS A 17 19.76 18.53 2.53
C CYS A 17 20.43 17.90 3.76
N VAL A 18 20.56 16.58 3.78
CA VAL A 18 21.41 15.80 4.68
C VAL A 18 22.75 15.65 3.97
N GLY A 19 23.50 16.75 3.84
CA GLY A 19 24.85 16.70 3.27
C GLY A 19 25.65 15.55 3.90
N SER A 20 26.50 14.88 3.10
CA SER A 20 27.29 13.70 3.47
C SER A 20 27.36 13.46 4.99
N PRO A 21 26.82 12.34 5.52
CA PRO A 21 26.80 12.07 6.95
C PRO A 21 28.19 12.04 7.59
N SER A 22 29.27 12.08 6.80
CA SER A 22 30.65 12.24 7.27
C SER A 22 30.87 13.52 8.10
N LYS A 23 30.01 14.54 7.98
CA LYS A 23 30.09 15.74 8.86
C LYS A 23 29.19 15.66 10.10
N PHE A 24 28.30 14.67 10.19
CA PHE A 24 27.41 14.49 11.35
C PHE A 24 28.10 13.76 12.51
N PHE A 25 29.19 13.05 12.22
CA PHE A 25 29.98 12.28 13.17
C PHE A 25 31.46 12.36 12.77
N ASP A 26 32.15 13.41 13.24
CA ASP A 26 33.60 13.51 13.04
C ASP A 26 34.37 13.06 14.30
N ARG A 27 35.44 12.29 14.04
CA ARG A 27 36.43 11.61 14.93
C ARG A 27 36.04 10.31 15.64
N GLN A 28 36.24 9.19 14.94
CA GLN A 28 37.49 8.40 15.03
C GLN A 28 37.45 7.27 13.97
N GLN A 29 38.10 7.49 12.83
CA GLN A 29 38.39 6.46 11.84
C GLN A 29 39.72 5.78 12.20
N ILE A 30 39.68 4.47 12.40
CA ILE A 30 40.80 3.57 12.13
C ILE A 30 40.32 2.63 11.03
N ASN A 31 41.02 2.63 9.90
CA ASN A 31 40.71 1.87 8.69
C ASN A 31 40.67 0.36 8.95
N ALA A 32 39.67 -0.34 8.39
CA ALA A 32 39.70 -1.80 8.25
C ALA A 32 39.03 -2.26 6.94
N PRO A 33 39.48 -3.37 6.30
CA PRO A 33 38.94 -3.90 5.04
C PRO A 33 37.49 -4.44 5.13
N GLN A 34 36.89 -4.51 6.33
CA GLN A 34 35.57 -5.07 6.62
C GLN A 34 34.37 -4.22 6.11
N GLU A 35 34.54 -2.92 5.84
CA GLU A 35 33.41 -2.05 5.47
C GLU A 35 32.80 -2.33 4.08
N ARG A 36 33.53 -2.97 3.15
CA ARG A 36 33.01 -3.22 1.79
C ARG A 36 31.98 -4.36 1.75
N ASP A 37 32.19 -5.43 2.51
CA ASP A 37 31.28 -6.59 2.52
C ASP A 37 29.99 -6.33 3.30
N GLU A 38 30.03 -5.50 4.35
CA GLU A 38 28.84 -5.12 5.11
C GLU A 38 27.81 -4.34 4.27
N ASN A 39 28.27 -3.53 3.31
CA ASN A 39 27.39 -2.72 2.48
C ASN A 39 26.66 -3.56 1.41
N GLY A 40 27.35 -4.53 0.80
CA GLY A 40 26.73 -5.46 -0.17
C GLY A 40 25.68 -6.37 0.48
N TYR A 41 25.99 -6.81 1.70
CA TYR A 41 25.09 -7.58 2.54
C TYR A 41 23.81 -6.82 2.91
N ALA A 42 23.96 -5.61 3.44
CA ALA A 42 22.83 -4.77 3.82
C ALA A 42 21.94 -4.47 2.60
N LEU A 43 22.53 -4.11 1.46
CA LEU A 43 21.80 -3.87 0.23
C LEU A 43 20.98 -5.09 -0.21
N SER A 44 21.58 -6.28 -0.17
CA SER A 44 20.90 -7.54 -0.54
C SER A 44 19.72 -7.83 0.39
N LEU A 45 19.87 -7.57 1.69
CA LEU A 45 18.79 -7.71 2.65
C LEU A 45 17.67 -6.69 2.44
N PHE A 46 17.99 -5.42 2.13
CA PHE A 46 16.99 -4.41 1.79
C PHE A 46 16.22 -4.77 0.52
N ILE A 47 16.90 -5.28 -0.52
CA ILE A 47 16.27 -5.75 -1.75
C ILE A 47 15.37 -6.95 -1.45
N GLY A 48 15.89 -7.96 -0.74
CA GLY A 48 15.11 -9.12 -0.34
C GLY A 48 13.87 -8.76 0.47
N ALA A 49 14.01 -7.88 1.46
CA ALA A 49 12.90 -7.36 2.26
C ALA A 49 11.87 -6.61 1.41
N ALA A 50 12.31 -5.72 0.51
CA ALA A 50 11.43 -4.99 -0.40
C ALA A 50 10.60 -5.94 -1.27
N LEU A 51 11.24 -6.96 -1.84
CA LEU A 51 10.60 -7.94 -2.71
C LEU A 51 9.62 -8.84 -1.96
N ILE A 52 9.92 -9.22 -0.71
CA ILE A 52 8.99 -9.98 0.13
C ILE A 52 7.73 -9.13 0.41
N ILE A 53 7.91 -7.89 0.86
CA ILE A 53 6.80 -7.00 1.24
C ILE A 53 5.93 -6.68 0.01
N LEU A 54 6.56 -6.24 -1.09
CA LEU A 54 5.85 -5.92 -2.33
C LEU A 54 5.20 -7.17 -2.94
N GLY A 55 5.91 -8.30 -2.96
CA GLY A 55 5.40 -9.57 -3.48
C GLY A 55 4.16 -10.04 -2.72
N ALA A 56 4.18 -9.97 -1.39
CA ALA A 56 3.03 -10.29 -0.56
C ALA A 56 1.83 -9.35 -0.82
N LYS A 57 2.06 -8.03 -0.82
CA LYS A 57 1.00 -7.03 -1.08
C LYS A 57 0.43 -7.17 -2.49
N PHE A 58 1.27 -7.30 -3.51
CA PHE A 58 0.83 -7.48 -4.89
C PHE A 58 0.07 -8.79 -5.10
N THR A 59 0.47 -9.86 -4.41
CA THR A 59 -0.31 -11.11 -4.41
C THR A 59 -1.70 -10.88 -3.85
N LEU A 60 -1.81 -10.19 -2.70
CA LEU A 60 -3.12 -9.89 -2.11
C LEU A 60 -3.98 -9.03 -3.04
N ILE A 61 -3.43 -7.95 -3.61
CA ILE A 61 -4.17 -7.05 -4.52
C ILE A 61 -4.56 -7.78 -5.81
N HIS A 62 -3.71 -8.69 -6.31
CA HIS A 62 -4.01 -9.47 -7.51
C HIS A 62 -5.24 -10.37 -7.33
N TYR A 63 -5.38 -11.03 -6.19
CA TYR A 63 -6.46 -11.99 -5.94
C TYR A 63 -7.73 -11.35 -5.37
N TYR A 64 -7.62 -10.29 -4.57
CA TYR A 64 -8.73 -9.74 -3.80
C TYR A 64 -9.04 -8.26 -4.05
N GLY A 65 -8.21 -7.54 -4.81
CA GLY A 65 -8.44 -6.13 -5.11
C GLY A 65 -9.39 -5.90 -6.30
N SER A 66 -9.95 -4.70 -6.41
CA SER A 66 -10.72 -4.24 -7.58
C SER A 66 -10.17 -2.93 -8.14
N ASP A 67 -10.31 -2.72 -9.46
CA ASP A 67 -10.00 -1.43 -10.10
C ASP A 67 -11.12 -0.40 -9.87
N LEU A 68 -12.31 -0.86 -9.45
CA LEU A 68 -13.44 -0.03 -9.06
C LEU A 68 -13.14 0.73 -7.75
N PRO A 69 -13.33 2.06 -7.73
CA PRO A 69 -13.20 2.86 -6.51
C PRO A 69 -14.19 2.42 -5.44
N PHE A 70 -13.80 2.61 -4.17
CA PHE A 70 -14.57 2.14 -3.02
C PHE A 70 -14.83 3.25 -2.00
N TRP A 71 -16.05 3.31 -1.47
CA TRP A 71 -16.48 4.21 -0.40
C TRP A 71 -16.07 5.67 -0.61
N ASP A 72 -15.30 6.25 0.32
CA ASP A 72 -14.94 7.67 0.39
C ASP A 72 -14.32 8.23 -0.91
N GLN A 73 -13.76 7.34 -1.73
CA GLN A 73 -13.27 7.69 -3.06
C GLN A 73 -14.35 8.30 -3.95
N TRP A 74 -15.61 7.83 -3.88
CA TRP A 74 -16.70 8.27 -4.75
C TRP A 74 -17.11 9.73 -4.58
N ASP A 75 -17.00 10.28 -3.37
CA ASP A 75 -17.25 11.72 -3.16
C ASP A 75 -15.99 12.55 -3.26
N THR A 76 -14.86 12.03 -2.77
CA THR A 76 -13.64 12.82 -2.63
C THR A 76 -12.87 12.94 -3.93
N GLU A 77 -12.76 11.87 -4.70
CA GLU A 77 -11.85 11.84 -5.85
C GLU A 77 -12.47 12.43 -7.12
N PRO A 78 -13.61 11.94 -7.65
CA PRO A 78 -14.10 12.43 -8.93
C PRO A 78 -14.66 13.85 -8.86
N LYS A 79 -15.59 14.12 -7.93
CA LYS A 79 -16.29 15.41 -7.84
C LYS A 79 -15.43 16.52 -7.24
N LEU A 80 -14.63 16.20 -6.24
CA LEU A 80 -13.85 17.20 -5.50
C LEU A 80 -12.44 17.39 -6.09
N LEU A 81 -11.84 16.39 -6.74
CA LEU A 81 -10.47 16.50 -7.30
C LEU A 81 -10.43 16.45 -8.83
N TYR A 82 -10.83 15.34 -9.45
CA TYR A 82 -10.50 15.05 -10.84
C TYR A 82 -11.27 15.92 -11.83
N ILE A 83 -12.59 16.03 -11.69
CA ILE A 83 -13.40 16.84 -12.60
C ILE A 83 -13.03 18.33 -12.49
N PRO A 84 -12.89 18.93 -11.30
CA PRO A 84 -12.38 20.31 -11.18
C PRO A 84 -10.98 20.48 -11.77
N TYR A 85 -10.10 19.49 -11.64
CA TYR A 85 -8.76 19.53 -12.24
C TYR A 85 -8.83 19.58 -13.76
N ASP A 86 -9.59 18.68 -14.38
CA ASP A 86 -9.75 18.63 -15.85
C ASP A 86 -10.39 19.91 -16.41
N GLN A 87 -11.21 20.59 -15.61
CA GLN A 87 -11.84 21.87 -15.96
C GLN A 87 -10.95 23.10 -15.68
N GLY A 88 -9.75 22.92 -15.10
CA GLY A 88 -8.89 24.03 -14.67
C GLY A 88 -9.47 24.85 -13.51
N LYS A 89 -10.37 24.26 -12.71
CA LYS A 89 -11.11 24.91 -11.60
C LYS A 89 -10.70 24.39 -10.21
N LEU A 90 -9.74 23.47 -10.12
CA LEU A 90 -9.29 22.94 -8.84
C LEU A 90 -8.61 24.05 -8.01
N SER A 91 -9.12 24.28 -6.81
CA SER A 91 -8.58 25.29 -5.89
C SER A 91 -7.60 24.69 -4.87
N TRP A 92 -6.65 25.50 -4.39
CA TRP A 92 -5.78 25.11 -3.27
C TRP A 92 -6.58 24.82 -1.99
N SER A 93 -7.62 25.61 -1.72
CA SER A 93 -8.52 25.37 -0.57
C SER A 93 -9.16 23.98 -0.62
N THR A 94 -9.47 23.47 -1.81
CA THR A 94 -10.03 22.13 -1.99
C THR A 94 -9.05 21.04 -1.54
N LEU A 95 -7.75 21.20 -1.81
CA LEU A 95 -6.74 20.23 -1.37
C LEU A 95 -6.59 20.20 0.16
N PHE A 96 -6.78 21.33 0.82
CA PHE A 96 -6.68 21.45 2.29
C PHE A 96 -8.01 21.24 3.02
N SER A 97 -9.14 21.09 2.33
CA SER A 97 -10.46 20.97 2.98
C SER A 97 -10.53 19.76 3.92
N PRO A 98 -11.35 19.78 4.98
CA PRO A 98 -11.53 18.61 5.82
C PRO A 98 -12.13 17.44 5.02
N HIS A 99 -11.76 16.24 5.39
CA HIS A 99 -12.40 14.98 5.03
C HIS A 99 -12.53 14.19 6.32
N ASN A 100 -13.75 14.11 6.85
CA ASN A 100 -13.98 13.68 8.22
C ASN A 100 -13.15 14.52 9.22
N GLU A 101 -12.60 13.89 10.27
CA GLU A 101 -11.73 14.51 11.27
C GLU A 101 -10.35 14.92 10.76
N HIS A 102 -10.07 14.79 9.47
CA HIS A 102 -8.71 14.82 8.93
C HIS A 102 -8.58 15.79 7.77
N ARG A 103 -7.35 16.24 7.50
CA ARG A 103 -7.02 17.00 6.28
C ARG A 103 -6.02 16.21 5.46
N ILE A 104 -6.51 15.41 4.53
CA ILE A 104 -5.72 14.42 3.78
C ILE A 104 -5.00 15.01 2.55
N PHE A 105 -4.31 16.15 2.71
CA PHE A 105 -3.68 16.89 1.59
C PHE A 105 -2.79 16.00 0.73
N PHE A 106 -1.88 15.26 1.34
CA PHE A 106 -0.90 14.44 0.61
C PHE A 106 -1.57 13.28 -0.12
N SER A 107 -2.62 12.69 0.45
CA SER A 107 -3.40 11.65 -0.21
C SER A 107 -4.14 12.18 -1.44
N ARG A 108 -4.69 13.38 -1.35
CA ARG A 108 -5.35 14.04 -2.50
C ARG A 108 -4.34 14.36 -3.60
N LEU A 109 -3.18 14.90 -3.24
CA LEU A 109 -2.11 15.18 -4.20
C LEU A 109 -1.60 13.90 -4.86
N TRP A 110 -1.46 12.82 -4.09
CA TRP A 110 -1.07 11.51 -4.58
C TRP A 110 -2.09 10.93 -5.56
N ALA A 111 -3.37 10.90 -5.17
CA ALA A 111 -4.47 10.44 -6.02
C ALA A 111 -4.58 11.26 -7.31
N LEU A 112 -4.48 12.60 -7.21
CA LEU A 112 -4.47 13.50 -8.36
C LEU A 112 -3.28 13.24 -9.29
N THR A 113 -2.09 13.00 -8.74
CA THR A 113 -0.90 12.67 -9.55
C THR A 113 -1.11 11.39 -10.33
N LEU A 114 -1.60 10.32 -9.68
CA LEU A 114 -1.87 9.05 -10.32
C LEU A 114 -2.95 9.16 -11.40
N TYR A 115 -4.00 9.93 -11.13
CA TYR A 115 -5.02 10.25 -12.11
C TYR A 115 -4.46 11.04 -13.29
N ALA A 116 -3.71 12.12 -13.06
CA ALA A 116 -3.19 12.99 -14.12
C ALA A 116 -2.25 12.25 -15.08
N ILE A 117 -1.44 11.30 -14.60
CA ILE A 117 -0.54 10.51 -15.45
C ILE A 117 -1.23 9.34 -16.16
N ASN A 118 -2.34 8.82 -15.61
CA ASN A 118 -3.04 7.66 -16.16
C ASN A 118 -4.27 8.05 -16.99
N GLN A 119 -4.82 9.24 -16.75
CA GLN A 119 -6.03 9.79 -17.36
C GLN A 119 -7.28 8.91 -17.17
N GLN A 120 -7.19 7.97 -16.24
CA GLN A 120 -8.22 7.01 -15.84
C GLN A 120 -8.16 6.86 -14.33
N TRP A 121 -9.33 6.90 -13.72
CA TRP A 121 -9.54 6.63 -12.31
C TRP A 121 -9.54 5.13 -12.07
N ASP A 122 -8.45 4.64 -11.46
CA ASP A 122 -8.17 3.22 -11.31
C ASP A 122 -7.65 2.94 -9.89
N ALA A 123 -8.43 2.20 -9.10
CA ALA A 123 -8.08 1.86 -7.73
C ALA A 123 -6.97 0.79 -7.65
N HIS A 124 -6.79 -0.06 -8.66
CA HIS A 124 -5.64 -0.98 -8.72
C HIS A 124 -4.34 -0.21 -8.89
N LEU A 125 -4.32 0.84 -9.71
CA LEU A 125 -3.14 1.71 -9.83
C LEU A 125 -2.80 2.35 -8.47
N GLN A 126 -3.80 2.87 -7.78
CA GLN A 126 -3.60 3.48 -6.46
C GLN A 126 -3.10 2.49 -5.42
N THR A 127 -3.68 1.30 -5.31
CA THR A 127 -3.23 0.27 -4.36
C THR A 127 -1.81 -0.21 -4.65
N VAL A 128 -1.43 -0.36 -5.92
CA VAL A 128 -0.05 -0.69 -6.32
C VAL A 128 0.92 0.42 -5.90
N ALA A 129 0.56 1.68 -6.19
CA ALA A 129 1.39 2.82 -5.84
C ALA A 129 1.52 2.99 -4.31
N ASN A 130 0.43 2.74 -3.58
CA ASN A 130 0.37 2.72 -2.12
C ASN A 130 1.24 1.61 -1.51
N ALA A 131 1.30 0.43 -2.12
CA ALA A 131 2.19 -0.65 -1.67
C ALA A 131 3.67 -0.25 -1.78
N PHE A 132 4.07 0.47 -2.82
CA PHE A 132 5.41 1.07 -2.92
C PHE A 132 5.66 2.10 -1.82
N LEU A 133 4.69 3.00 -1.58
CA LEU A 133 4.80 4.04 -0.55
C LEU A 133 4.97 3.43 0.85
N HIS A 134 4.16 2.42 1.17
CA HIS A 134 4.23 1.72 2.45
C HIS A 134 5.56 0.98 2.63
N THR A 135 6.01 0.25 1.61
CA THR A 135 7.30 -0.45 1.62
C THR A 135 8.45 0.54 1.80
N PHE A 136 8.40 1.69 1.12
CA PHE A 136 9.40 2.73 1.25
C PHE A 136 9.51 3.25 2.68
N PHE A 137 8.41 3.69 3.30
CA PHE A 137 8.47 4.22 4.67
C PHE A 137 8.86 3.14 5.70
N GLY A 138 8.42 1.90 5.49
CA GLY A 138 8.79 0.76 6.33
C GLY A 138 10.30 0.45 6.28
N LEU A 139 10.88 0.31 5.09
CA LEU A 139 12.32 0.07 4.94
C LEU A 139 13.15 1.29 5.34
N TRP A 140 12.61 2.49 5.17
CA TRP A 140 13.25 3.69 5.65
C TRP A 140 13.34 3.72 7.19
N LEU A 141 12.31 3.26 7.91
CA LEU A 141 12.37 3.04 9.36
C LEU A 141 13.41 1.98 9.75
N VAL A 142 13.49 0.87 9.02
CA VAL A 142 14.54 -0.15 9.21
C VAL A 142 15.92 0.49 9.08
N TRP A 143 16.13 1.31 8.05
CA TRP A 143 17.39 2.00 7.84
C TRP A 143 17.71 2.96 8.98
N ILE A 144 16.75 3.78 9.45
CA ILE A 144 16.95 4.67 10.61
C ILE A 144 17.37 3.87 11.84
N LEU A 145 16.61 2.84 12.19
CA LEU A 145 16.86 2.02 13.38
C LEU A 145 18.22 1.33 13.31
N TRP A 146 18.58 0.79 12.13
CA TRP A 146 19.89 0.20 11.90
C TRP A 146 21.02 1.22 12.10
N ARG A 147 20.87 2.44 11.58
CA ARG A 147 21.86 3.52 11.75
C ARG A 147 21.97 3.99 13.19
N LEU A 148 20.85 4.11 13.90
CA LEU A 148 20.83 4.49 15.31
C LEU A 148 21.41 3.40 16.23
N ASN A 149 21.34 2.14 15.82
CA ASN A 149 21.94 1.00 16.50
C ASN A 149 23.38 0.75 16.03
N ASP A 150 24.12 1.78 15.61
CA ASP A 150 25.51 1.71 15.15
C ASP A 150 25.76 0.64 14.07
N ARG A 151 24.80 0.48 13.15
CA ARG A 151 24.78 -0.54 12.08
C ARG A 151 24.76 -1.99 12.57
N ARG A 152 24.32 -2.25 13.80
CA ARG A 152 24.19 -3.62 14.34
C ARG A 152 22.78 -4.16 14.15
N ASP A 153 22.68 -5.49 14.18
CA ASP A 153 21.42 -6.23 14.28
C ASP A 153 20.42 -5.98 13.14
N LEU A 154 20.90 -5.65 11.94
CA LEU A 154 20.06 -5.36 10.77
C LEU A 154 19.03 -6.47 10.52
N TRP A 155 19.39 -7.74 10.71
CA TRP A 155 18.46 -8.87 10.55
C TRP A 155 17.26 -8.84 11.47
N ILE A 156 17.46 -8.48 12.74
CA ILE A 156 16.38 -8.45 13.72
C ILE A 156 15.45 -7.31 13.36
N ILE A 157 16.00 -6.13 13.07
CA ILE A 157 15.24 -4.94 12.68
C ILE A 157 14.48 -5.22 11.37
N ALA A 158 15.17 -5.65 10.31
CA ALA A 158 14.56 -5.94 9.02
C ALA A 158 13.56 -7.09 9.11
N GLY A 159 13.86 -8.16 9.85
CA GLY A 159 13.00 -9.34 10.00
C GLY A 159 11.65 -9.00 10.65
N VAL A 160 11.66 -8.19 11.71
CA VAL A 160 10.43 -7.73 12.36
C VAL A 160 9.59 -6.88 11.41
N PHE A 161 10.21 -5.94 10.69
CA PHE A 161 9.49 -5.09 9.72
C PHE A 161 8.98 -5.88 8.51
N VAL A 162 9.74 -6.85 8.00
CA VAL A 162 9.25 -7.73 6.92
C VAL A 162 8.01 -8.49 7.38
N LEU A 163 8.04 -9.04 8.60
CA LEU A 163 6.89 -9.76 9.16
C LEU A 163 5.65 -8.85 9.25
N ILE A 164 5.79 -7.65 9.82
CA ILE A 164 4.62 -6.77 10.00
C ILE A 164 4.14 -6.15 8.68
N LEU A 165 5.01 -5.88 7.72
CA LEU A 165 4.62 -5.20 6.47
C LEU A 165 4.09 -6.16 5.40
N ALA A 166 4.54 -7.42 5.42
CA ALA A 166 4.14 -8.43 4.44
C ALA A 166 2.85 -9.17 4.82
N VAL A 167 2.58 -9.34 6.11
CA VAL A 167 1.37 -10.06 6.58
C VAL A 167 0.12 -9.18 6.44
N PRO A 168 -0.99 -9.68 5.88
CA PRO A 168 -2.13 -8.87 5.46
C PRO A 168 -3.14 -8.56 6.60
N PHE A 169 -2.68 -8.21 7.80
CA PHE A 169 -3.60 -7.80 8.88
C PHE A 169 -4.24 -6.42 8.61
N SER A 170 -3.55 -5.55 7.87
CA SER A 170 -4.07 -4.28 7.37
C SER A 170 -4.51 -4.39 5.92
N TRP A 171 -5.29 -5.44 5.63
CA TRP A 171 -5.78 -5.71 4.29
C TRP A 171 -6.63 -4.55 3.74
N GLU A 172 -7.36 -3.80 4.58
CA GLU A 172 -8.10 -2.61 4.14
C GLU A 172 -7.17 -1.56 3.51
N ASN A 173 -6.01 -1.30 4.14
CA ASN A 173 -5.04 -0.35 3.59
C ASN A 173 -4.37 -0.86 2.31
N THR A 174 -4.28 -2.18 2.16
CA THR A 174 -3.67 -2.80 0.98
C THR A 174 -4.65 -2.89 -0.20
N LEU A 175 -5.94 -3.10 0.07
CA LEU A 175 -6.97 -3.32 -0.97
C LEU A 175 -7.73 -2.04 -1.37
N PHE A 176 -7.68 -0.98 -0.58
CA PHE A 176 -8.38 0.28 -0.89
C PHE A 176 -7.41 1.37 -1.37
N GLY A 177 -7.73 2.00 -2.51
CA GLY A 177 -6.88 3.02 -3.14
C GLY A 177 -6.71 4.31 -2.32
N PHE A 178 -7.65 4.58 -1.41
CA PHE A 178 -7.74 5.83 -0.64
C PHE A 178 -6.78 5.94 0.57
N GLN A 179 -6.11 4.84 0.95
CA GLN A 179 -5.51 4.70 2.28
C GLN A 179 -4.07 5.25 2.42
N SER A 180 -3.57 6.00 1.43
CA SER A 180 -2.21 6.58 1.45
C SER A 180 -1.95 7.51 2.64
N SER A 181 -3.00 8.05 3.26
CA SER A 181 -2.93 8.94 4.43
C SER A 181 -2.25 8.26 5.63
N PHE A 182 -2.45 6.96 5.83
CA PHE A 182 -1.79 6.17 6.87
C PHE A 182 -0.27 6.05 6.63
N TYR A 183 0.13 5.91 5.37
CA TYR A 183 1.55 5.76 5.01
C TYR A 183 2.31 7.08 5.14
N PHE A 184 1.72 8.19 4.70
CA PHE A 184 2.28 9.52 4.94
C PHE A 184 2.35 9.85 6.44
N LEU A 185 1.31 9.46 7.21
CA LEU A 185 1.31 9.61 8.66
C LEU A 185 2.53 8.92 9.29
N LEU A 186 2.77 7.64 8.95
CA LEU A 186 3.90 6.87 9.46
C LEU A 186 5.25 7.52 9.11
N GLY A 187 5.43 7.88 7.83
CA GLY A 187 6.67 8.49 7.34
C GLY A 187 6.97 9.85 7.96
N PHE A 188 6.02 10.78 7.93
CA PHE A 188 6.24 12.13 8.45
C PHE A 188 6.34 12.15 9.97
N SER A 189 5.55 11.33 10.67
CA SER A 189 5.59 11.29 12.13
C SER A 189 6.90 10.74 12.65
N SER A 190 7.38 9.63 12.06
CA SER A 190 8.67 9.05 12.47
C SER A 190 9.85 9.97 12.15
N MET A 191 9.84 10.65 11.01
CA MET A 191 10.85 11.66 10.67
C MET A 191 10.88 12.82 11.66
N ALA A 192 9.71 13.35 11.98
CA ALA A 192 9.60 14.46 12.91
C ALA A 192 10.06 14.07 14.32
N ILE A 193 9.62 12.92 14.83
CA ILE A 193 10.05 12.38 16.13
C ILE A 193 11.57 12.20 16.15
N LEU A 194 12.15 11.58 15.12
CA LEU A 194 13.59 11.38 15.00
C LEU A 194 14.35 12.71 15.06
N LEU A 195 14.02 13.61 14.15
CA LEU A 195 14.78 14.83 13.92
C LEU A 195 14.63 15.82 15.07
N ILE A 196 13.43 15.98 15.64
CA ILE A 196 13.21 16.88 16.78
C ILE A 196 13.90 16.33 18.04
N SER A 197 13.80 15.03 18.30
CA SER A 197 14.33 14.45 19.54
C SER A 197 15.87 14.31 19.56
N GLN A 198 16.50 14.18 18.38
CA GLN A 198 17.94 13.92 18.28
C GLN A 198 18.77 15.11 17.80
N SER A 199 18.14 16.16 17.28
CA SER A 199 18.87 17.31 16.73
C SER A 199 18.94 18.47 17.71
N ARG A 200 19.98 19.30 17.56
CA ARG A 200 20.08 20.57 18.28
C ARG A 200 19.05 21.55 17.72
N PRO A 201 18.29 22.28 18.54
CA PRO A 201 17.37 23.30 18.04
C PRO A 201 18.08 24.31 17.14
N PHE A 202 17.39 24.77 16.10
CA PHE A 202 17.92 25.58 14.98
C PHE A 202 18.92 24.92 14.03
N SER A 203 19.30 23.66 14.24
CA SER A 203 20.00 22.92 13.18
C SER A 203 19.07 22.67 12.00
N THR A 204 19.63 22.50 10.80
CA THR A 204 18.88 22.12 9.59
C THR A 204 18.05 20.86 9.84
N SER A 205 18.60 19.86 10.53
CA SER A 205 17.89 18.64 10.90
C SER A 205 16.69 18.93 11.82
N TRP A 206 16.84 19.78 12.83
CA TRP A 206 15.73 20.17 13.70
C TRP A 206 14.64 20.93 12.93
N MET A 207 15.02 21.87 12.06
CA MET A 207 14.08 22.61 11.21
C MET A 207 13.30 21.67 10.28
N MET A 208 13.99 20.68 9.69
CA MET A 208 13.34 19.62 8.93
C MET A 208 12.39 18.80 9.81
N GLY A 209 12.75 18.51 11.05
CA GLY A 209 11.85 17.86 12.01
C GLY A 209 10.57 18.64 12.26
N ILE A 210 10.67 19.95 12.50
CA ILE A 210 9.51 20.85 12.63
C ILE A 210 8.69 20.87 11.34
N PHE A 211 9.35 20.94 10.18
CA PHE A 211 8.69 20.88 8.88
C PHE A 211 7.87 19.59 8.73
N PHE A 212 8.45 18.41 9.00
CA PHE A 212 7.72 17.13 8.96
C PHE A 212 6.59 17.04 10.00
N ALA A 213 6.74 17.66 11.17
CA ALA A 213 5.67 17.77 12.17
C ALA A 213 4.50 18.65 11.69
N VAL A 214 4.77 19.66 10.87
CA VAL A 214 3.72 20.44 10.20
C VAL A 214 3.08 19.62 9.07
N LEU A 215 3.88 18.90 8.26
CA LEU A 215 3.33 18.05 7.21
C LEU A 215 2.43 16.94 7.76
N SER A 216 2.77 16.36 8.93
CA SER A 216 1.95 15.31 9.54
C SER A 216 0.52 15.78 9.85
N LEU A 217 0.31 17.08 10.15
CA LEU A 217 -1.04 17.65 10.34
C LEU A 217 -1.96 17.47 9.13
N PHE A 218 -1.38 17.32 7.93
CA PHE A 218 -2.13 17.19 6.67
C PHE A 218 -2.13 15.74 6.13
N THR A 219 -2.08 14.76 7.04
CA THR A 219 -2.18 13.33 6.75
C THR A 219 -3.49 12.77 7.33
N MET A 220 -3.41 11.98 8.40
CA MET A 220 -4.54 11.48 9.20
C MET A 220 -4.67 12.28 10.50
N GLY A 221 -5.78 12.10 11.22
CA GLY A 221 -6.07 12.82 12.47
C GLY A 221 -5.03 12.61 13.56
N ALA A 222 -4.29 11.50 13.54
CA ALA A 222 -3.19 11.24 14.48
C ALA A 222 -1.91 12.07 14.22
N GLY A 223 -1.85 12.83 13.13
CA GLY A 223 -0.65 13.55 12.70
C GLY A 223 -0.11 14.54 13.73
N PHE A 224 -0.98 15.16 14.53
CA PHE A 224 -0.57 16.11 15.55
C PHE A 224 0.05 15.45 16.79
N PHE A 225 -0.05 14.12 16.97
CA PHE A 225 0.55 13.41 18.12
C PHE A 225 2.07 13.44 18.13
N VAL A 226 2.71 13.78 17.01
CA VAL A 226 4.14 14.06 16.94
C VAL A 226 4.56 15.14 17.95
N ALA A 227 3.72 16.16 18.14
CA ALA A 227 4.01 17.29 19.02
C ALA A 227 4.07 16.89 20.51
N PRO A 228 3.04 16.30 21.13
CA PRO A 228 3.10 15.88 22.53
C PRO A 228 4.17 14.81 22.78
N VAL A 229 4.44 13.92 21.81
CA VAL A 229 5.56 12.97 21.90
C VAL A 229 6.89 13.71 21.94
N SER A 230 7.15 14.59 20.99
CA SER A 230 8.41 15.34 20.92
C SER A 230 8.62 16.25 22.14
N LEU A 231 7.53 16.81 22.68
CA LEU A 231 7.52 17.55 23.94
C LEU A 231 7.95 16.66 25.10
N ALA A 232 7.35 15.47 25.24
CA ALA A 232 7.71 14.51 26.29
C ALA A 232 9.18 14.06 26.19
N LEU A 233 9.66 13.74 24.98
CA LEU A 233 11.05 13.34 24.75
C LEU A 233 12.04 14.47 25.10
N THR A 234 11.70 15.71 24.77
CA THR A 234 12.52 16.88 25.10
C THR A 234 12.60 17.10 26.62
N ILE A 235 11.48 16.98 27.32
CA ILE A 235 11.43 17.08 28.79
C ILE A 235 12.26 15.96 29.43
N ILE A 236 12.11 14.72 28.96
CA ILE A 236 12.88 13.58 29.47
C ILE A 236 14.38 13.81 29.27
N ARG A 237 14.80 14.28 28.09
CA ARG A 237 16.20 14.63 27.82
C ARG A 237 16.71 15.71 28.77
N ALA A 238 15.97 16.82 28.90
CA ALA A 238 16.35 17.92 29.79
C ALA A 238 16.43 17.48 31.26
N TYR A 239 15.51 16.63 31.71
CA TYR A 239 15.52 16.05 33.05
C TYR A 239 16.75 15.15 33.27
N ARG A 240 17.05 14.27 32.32
CA ARG A 240 18.21 13.36 32.33
C ARG A 240 19.54 14.10 32.34
N GLU A 241 19.64 15.16 31.55
CA GLU A 241 20.83 16.01 31.45
C GLU A 241 20.90 17.04 32.59
N ARG A 242 19.86 17.12 33.44
CA ARG A 242 19.70 18.11 34.53
C ARG A 242 19.93 19.55 34.06
N ARG A 243 19.54 19.81 32.81
CA ARG A 243 19.77 21.07 32.12
C ARG A 243 18.63 21.31 31.15
N MET A 244 17.90 22.39 31.36
CA MET A 244 16.98 22.93 30.36
C MET A 244 17.64 24.16 29.75
N THR A 245 17.79 24.18 28.43
CA THR A 245 18.29 25.36 27.73
C THR A 245 17.14 26.18 27.16
N TRP A 246 17.36 27.47 26.89
CA TRP A 246 16.36 28.30 26.19
C TRP A 246 16.00 27.71 24.81
N ARG A 247 16.94 26.98 24.19
CA ARG A 247 16.74 26.27 22.92
C ARG A 247 15.76 25.11 23.05
N ASP A 248 15.79 24.38 24.17
CA ASP A 248 14.79 23.37 24.49
C ASP A 248 13.41 24.03 24.68
N GLY A 249 13.37 25.20 25.35
CA GLY A 249 12.17 26.04 25.46
C GLY A 249 11.51 26.36 24.11
N ILE A 250 12.31 26.63 23.07
CA ILE A 250 11.81 26.88 21.71
C ILE A 250 11.23 25.62 21.08
N THR A 251 11.85 24.45 21.32
CA THR A 251 11.28 23.17 20.87
C THR A 251 9.93 22.93 21.54
N LEU A 252 9.81 23.20 22.84
CA LEU A 252 8.56 23.06 23.60
C LEU A 252 7.47 23.99 23.04
N ILE A 253 7.77 25.27 22.84
CA ILE A 253 6.82 26.25 22.26
C ILE A 253 6.39 25.81 20.84
N SER A 254 7.35 25.39 20.00
CA SER A 254 7.04 24.93 18.64
C SER A 254 6.12 23.72 18.66
N CYS A 255 6.36 22.74 19.54
CA CYS A 255 5.50 21.58 19.71
C CYS A 255 4.10 22.01 20.22
N LEU A 256 4.00 22.92 21.18
CA LEU A 256 2.71 23.42 21.67
C LEU A 256 1.91 24.14 20.58
N LEU A 257 2.56 24.94 19.74
CA LEU A 257 1.92 25.61 18.61
C LEU A 257 1.42 24.60 17.57
N ILE A 258 2.21 23.57 17.25
CA ILE A 258 1.80 22.49 16.33
C ILE A 258 0.64 21.67 16.92
N LEU A 259 0.67 21.38 18.22
CA LEU A 259 -0.42 20.70 18.92
C LEU A 259 -1.70 21.53 18.85
N LEU A 260 -1.62 22.82 19.17
CA LEU A 260 -2.75 23.74 19.10
C LEU A 260 -3.29 23.85 17.66
N ALA A 261 -2.41 24.00 16.67
CA ALA A 261 -2.79 24.02 15.27
C ALA A 261 -3.50 22.72 14.87
N GLY A 262 -2.96 21.56 15.27
CA GLY A 262 -3.58 20.26 15.05
C GLY A 262 -4.99 20.18 15.62
N ILE A 263 -5.19 20.59 16.87
CA ILE A 263 -6.51 20.63 17.51
C ILE A 263 -7.48 21.55 16.76
N LEU A 264 -7.04 22.75 16.38
CA LEU A 264 -7.85 23.71 15.64
C LEU A 264 -8.23 23.25 14.22
N LEU A 265 -7.47 22.30 13.64
CA LEU A 265 -7.77 21.74 12.33
C LEU A 265 -8.75 20.56 12.37
N ILE A 266 -9.05 20.00 13.56
CA ILE A 266 -10.00 18.87 13.71
C ILE A 266 -11.41 19.34 13.35
N HIS A 267 -12.06 18.59 12.47
CA HIS A 267 -13.46 18.80 12.09
C HIS A 267 -14.24 17.50 12.28
N VAL A 268 -15.09 17.41 13.31
CA VAL A 268 -15.85 16.17 13.56
C VAL A 268 -17.18 16.22 12.80
N PRO A 269 -17.45 15.30 11.85
CA PRO A 269 -18.75 15.20 11.21
C PRO A 269 -19.85 14.86 12.22
N GLU A 270 -21.04 15.43 12.06
CA GLU A 270 -22.18 15.15 12.95
C GLU A 270 -22.49 13.64 13.03
N GLY A 271 -22.38 12.92 11.90
CA GLY A 271 -22.61 11.47 11.82
C GLY A 271 -21.58 10.60 12.56
N HIS A 272 -20.44 11.15 13.01
CA HIS A 272 -19.42 10.39 13.72
C HIS A 272 -19.61 10.37 15.25
N ALA A 273 -20.58 11.11 15.78
CA ALA A 273 -20.88 11.09 17.22
C ALA A 273 -21.25 9.68 17.71
N GLY A 274 -22.00 8.91 16.91
CA GLY A 274 -22.41 7.54 17.24
C GLY A 274 -21.29 6.49 17.15
N LEU A 275 -20.08 6.85 16.72
CA LEU A 275 -18.93 5.94 16.63
C LEU A 275 -18.06 5.98 17.89
N ARG A 276 -18.31 6.95 18.77
CA ARG A 276 -17.64 7.14 20.05
C ARG A 276 -18.15 6.13 21.08
N PRO A 277 -17.37 5.82 22.12
CA PRO A 277 -17.83 5.00 23.23
C PRO A 277 -19.00 5.69 23.96
N ASN A 278 -20.02 4.91 24.33
CA ASN A 278 -21.18 5.42 25.07
C ASN A 278 -20.90 5.52 26.57
N SER A 279 -19.88 4.78 27.06
CA SER A 279 -19.51 4.71 28.46
C SER A 279 -17.99 4.70 28.66
N PHE A 280 -17.55 4.97 29.89
CA PHE A 280 -16.15 4.77 30.26
C PHE A 280 -15.71 3.30 30.14
N SER A 281 -16.63 2.35 30.37
CA SER A 281 -16.36 0.93 30.18
C SER A 281 -16.07 0.61 28.71
N ASP A 282 -16.90 1.10 27.79
CA ASP A 282 -16.71 0.92 26.34
C ASP A 282 -15.34 1.45 25.92
N PHE A 283 -14.99 2.65 26.40
CA PHE A 283 -13.68 3.26 26.15
C PHE A 283 -12.53 2.40 26.66
N MET A 284 -12.60 1.92 27.92
CA MET A 284 -11.54 1.11 28.51
C MET A 284 -11.43 -0.27 27.85
N THR A 285 -12.55 -0.87 27.44
CA THR A 285 -12.56 -2.11 26.67
C THR A 285 -11.90 -1.90 25.32
N ALA A 286 -12.33 -0.90 24.53
CA ALA A 286 -11.72 -0.58 23.24
C ALA A 286 -10.23 -0.25 23.36
N LEU A 287 -9.84 0.52 24.39
CA LEU A 287 -8.44 0.84 24.69
C LEU A 287 -7.63 -0.42 24.98
N GLY A 288 -8.14 -1.32 25.82
CA GLY A 288 -7.49 -2.60 26.10
C GLY A 288 -7.35 -3.46 24.84
N LYS A 289 -8.39 -3.55 23.99
CA LYS A 289 -8.31 -4.27 22.70
C LYS A 289 -7.23 -3.69 21.79
N ASN A 290 -7.14 -2.35 21.69
CA ASN A 290 -6.11 -1.67 20.89
C ASN A 290 -4.71 -1.92 21.45
N LEU A 291 -4.51 -1.82 22.77
CA LEU A 291 -3.21 -2.01 23.42
C LEU A 291 -2.78 -3.47 23.46
N SER A 292 -3.71 -4.41 23.39
CA SER A 292 -3.45 -5.85 23.41
C SER A 292 -3.08 -6.42 22.04
N TRP A 293 -3.01 -5.63 20.98
CA TRP A 293 -2.69 -6.14 19.64
C TRP A 293 -1.38 -6.97 19.64
N PRO A 294 -1.35 -8.18 19.06
CA PRO A 294 -2.37 -8.80 18.19
C PRO A 294 -3.53 -9.54 18.90
N TRP A 295 -3.54 -9.61 20.23
CA TRP A 295 -4.59 -10.25 21.03
C TRP A 295 -5.80 -9.33 21.26
N ILE A 296 -6.43 -8.88 20.18
CA ILE A 296 -7.51 -7.89 20.23
C ILE A 296 -8.76 -8.38 21.00
N ASP A 297 -8.91 -9.69 21.21
CA ASP A 297 -10.06 -10.27 21.92
C ASP A 297 -9.89 -10.30 23.45
N VAL A 298 -8.68 -10.08 23.96
CA VAL A 298 -8.38 -10.17 25.39
C VAL A 298 -7.78 -8.84 25.87
N PRO A 299 -8.62 -7.87 26.28
CA PRO A 299 -8.21 -6.51 26.56
C PRO A 299 -7.17 -6.34 27.66
N LEU A 300 -6.97 -7.31 28.55
CA LEU A 300 -6.03 -7.20 29.67
C LEU A 300 -4.60 -7.64 29.34
N LEU A 301 -4.37 -8.28 28.19
CA LEU A 301 -3.05 -8.78 27.80
C LEU A 301 -2.03 -7.67 27.50
N PHE A 302 -2.48 -6.43 27.29
CA PHE A 302 -1.57 -5.29 27.13
C PHE A 302 -0.59 -5.15 28.30
N LEU A 303 -0.99 -5.55 29.52
CA LEU A 303 -0.12 -5.51 30.71
C LEU A 303 1.15 -6.34 30.53
N ILE A 304 1.05 -7.46 29.79
CA ILE A 304 2.18 -8.34 29.47
C ILE A 304 2.90 -7.85 28.21
N LEU A 305 2.14 -7.45 27.19
CA LEU A 305 2.70 -7.08 25.88
C LEU A 305 3.60 -5.84 25.97
N TRP A 306 3.25 -4.86 26.80
CA TRP A 306 4.01 -3.63 26.96
C TRP A 306 5.17 -3.71 27.97
N CYS A 307 5.40 -4.85 28.63
CA CYS A 307 6.46 -4.99 29.63
C CYS A 307 7.85 -4.56 29.11
N PRO A 308 8.35 -5.04 27.95
CA PRO A 308 9.66 -4.63 27.45
C PRO A 308 9.78 -3.12 27.23
N PHE A 309 8.77 -2.51 26.60
CA PHE A 309 8.72 -1.07 26.36
C PHE A 309 8.71 -0.27 27.67
N VAL A 310 7.91 -0.67 28.66
CA VAL A 310 7.82 0.02 29.95
C VAL A 310 9.17 -0.06 30.69
N ILE A 311 9.82 -1.22 30.69
CA ILE A 311 11.14 -1.39 31.32
C ILE A 311 12.20 -0.53 30.61
N LEU A 312 12.21 -0.51 29.27
CA LEU A 312 13.11 0.33 28.49
C LEU A 312 12.86 1.81 28.78
N SER A 313 11.61 2.25 28.77
CA SER A 313 11.20 3.63 28.99
C SER A 313 11.57 4.08 30.41
N TYR A 314 11.37 3.23 31.41
CA TYR A 314 11.80 3.49 32.79
C TYR A 314 13.33 3.65 32.88
N ARG A 315 14.11 2.73 32.30
CA ARG A 315 15.59 2.83 32.33
C ARG A 315 16.10 4.03 31.54
N THR A 316 15.47 4.37 30.43
CA THR A 316 15.84 5.51 29.58
C THR A 316 15.48 6.83 30.28
N GLY A 317 14.27 6.95 30.83
CA GLY A 317 13.78 8.17 31.46
C GLY A 317 14.33 8.45 32.87
N ILE A 318 14.53 7.41 33.69
CA ILE A 318 14.84 7.55 35.13
C ILE A 318 16.20 6.93 35.51
N GLY A 319 16.84 6.17 34.61
CA GLY A 319 18.13 5.51 34.86
C GLY A 319 19.30 6.45 35.21
N LYS A 320 20.37 5.87 35.76
CA LYS A 320 21.57 6.62 36.22
C LYS A 320 22.41 7.15 35.04
N LYS A 321 23.01 8.33 35.25
CA LYS A 321 24.19 9.06 34.69
C LYS A 321 24.78 8.76 33.28
N GLU A 322 24.35 7.75 32.55
CA GLU A 322 24.85 7.50 31.19
C GLU A 322 24.22 8.48 30.19
N LYS A 323 25.02 8.87 29.19
CA LYS A 323 24.58 9.71 28.08
C LYS A 323 23.44 9.00 27.34
N LEU A 324 22.35 9.73 27.09
CA LEU A 324 21.18 9.16 26.46
C LEU A 324 21.50 8.75 25.00
N SER A 325 21.37 7.47 24.67
CA SER A 325 21.53 7.00 23.29
C SER A 325 20.29 7.36 22.45
N GLY A 326 20.50 7.69 21.18
CA GLY A 326 19.42 8.05 20.25
C GLY A 326 18.49 6.89 19.92
N TYR A 327 19.01 5.66 19.91
CA TYR A 327 18.24 4.45 19.62
C TYR A 327 17.10 4.16 20.62
N PRO A 328 17.36 4.01 21.94
CA PRO A 328 16.28 3.80 22.92
C PRO A 328 15.34 5.00 23.04
N LEU A 329 15.84 6.23 22.81
CA LEU A 329 14.99 7.42 22.78
C LEU A 329 14.00 7.38 21.61
N PHE A 330 14.45 6.94 20.43
CA PHE A 330 13.60 6.82 19.25
C PHE A 330 12.56 5.70 19.41
N ILE A 331 12.94 4.53 19.97
CA ILE A 331 12.00 3.46 20.33
C ILE A 331 10.93 3.98 21.30
N MET A 332 11.35 4.74 22.33
CA MET A 332 10.43 5.37 23.28
C MET A 332 9.46 6.32 22.58
N GLY A 333 9.95 7.13 21.64
CA GLY A 333 9.12 8.03 20.81
C GLY A 333 8.08 7.29 19.98
N LEU A 334 8.47 6.24 19.26
CA LEU A 334 7.55 5.42 18.47
C LEU A 334 6.49 4.75 19.35
N GLY A 335 6.87 4.24 20.52
CA GLY A 335 5.91 3.61 21.43
C GLY A 335 4.93 4.61 22.06
N LEU A 336 5.41 5.79 22.49
CA LEU A 336 4.52 6.86 22.98
C LEU A 336 3.55 7.34 21.89
N TRP A 337 4.03 7.47 20.65
CA TRP A 337 3.18 7.83 19.52
C TRP A 337 2.11 6.76 19.24
N THR A 338 2.49 5.49 19.33
CA THR A 338 1.57 4.35 19.17
C THR A 338 0.52 4.32 20.30
N LEU A 339 0.91 4.57 21.55
CA LEU A 339 -0.02 4.68 22.69
C LEU A 339 -1.07 5.78 22.49
N LEU A 340 -0.65 6.96 22.03
CA LEU A 340 -1.59 8.05 21.74
C LEU A 340 -2.57 7.68 20.64
N GLN A 341 -2.14 6.94 19.61
CA GLN A 341 -3.05 6.41 18.61
C GLN A 341 -4.04 5.40 19.21
N CYS A 342 -3.62 4.47 20.07
CA CYS A 342 -4.52 3.53 20.73
C CYS A 342 -5.63 4.25 21.52
N ILE A 343 -5.26 5.31 22.24
CA ILE A 343 -6.20 6.17 22.98
C ILE A 343 -7.16 6.88 22.02
N ALA A 344 -6.63 7.47 20.95
CA ALA A 344 -7.43 8.19 19.97
C ALA A 344 -8.43 7.28 19.25
N MET A 345 -8.02 6.06 18.91
CA MET A 345 -8.89 5.06 18.29
C MET A 345 -9.98 4.60 19.25
N ALA A 346 -9.64 4.33 20.52
CA ALA A 346 -10.64 3.98 21.53
C ALA A 346 -11.66 5.11 21.75
N TYR A 347 -11.22 6.37 21.69
CA TYR A 347 -12.12 7.51 21.79
C TYR A 347 -12.98 7.73 20.53
N SER A 348 -12.40 7.61 19.34
CA SER A 348 -13.09 7.95 18.09
C SER A 348 -13.92 6.82 17.49
N ARG A 349 -13.59 5.56 17.85
CA ARG A 349 -14.16 4.35 17.25
C ARG A 349 -14.51 3.27 18.28
N GLY A 350 -14.55 3.60 19.57
CA GLY A 350 -14.80 2.64 20.65
C GLY A 350 -16.27 2.35 20.97
N PHE A 351 -17.20 2.64 20.06
CA PHE A 351 -18.62 2.29 20.23
C PHE A 351 -18.76 0.82 20.66
N GLU A 352 -19.52 0.58 21.74
CA GLU A 352 -19.74 -0.75 22.35
C GLU A 352 -18.45 -1.52 22.70
N GLY A 353 -17.33 -0.82 22.92
CA GLY A 353 -16.05 -1.46 23.19
C GLY A 353 -15.53 -2.28 22.01
N SER A 354 -15.87 -1.88 20.78
CA SER A 354 -15.43 -2.52 19.54
C SER A 354 -13.90 -2.58 19.41
N GLY A 355 -13.42 -3.63 18.75
CA GLY A 355 -12.00 -3.79 18.45
C GLY A 355 -11.54 -2.91 17.28
N PRO A 356 -10.23 -2.80 17.06
CA PRO A 356 -9.70 -2.02 15.95
C PRO A 356 -10.09 -2.62 14.59
N ALA A 357 -10.47 -1.77 13.64
CA ALA A 357 -10.63 -2.17 12.24
C ALA A 357 -9.28 -2.46 11.57
N SER A 358 -9.29 -3.26 10.50
CA SER A 358 -8.08 -3.67 9.76
C SER A 358 -7.22 -2.48 9.30
N ARG A 359 -7.82 -1.36 8.85
CA ARG A 359 -7.09 -0.15 8.44
C ARG A 359 -6.22 0.48 9.53
N TYR A 360 -6.48 0.20 10.80
CA TYR A 360 -5.69 0.72 11.92
C TYR A 360 -4.51 -0.17 12.32
N MET A 361 -4.47 -1.39 11.80
CA MET A 361 -3.50 -2.39 12.20
C MET A 361 -2.08 -2.03 11.78
N ASP A 362 -1.87 -1.23 10.73
CA ASP A 362 -0.54 -0.71 10.38
C ASP A 362 0.05 0.15 11.52
N SER A 363 -0.77 0.99 12.17
CA SER A 363 -0.34 1.77 13.35
C SER A 363 -0.12 0.87 14.58
N LEU A 364 -1.04 -0.06 14.83
CA LEU A 364 -0.94 -0.99 15.97
C LEU A 364 0.23 -1.98 15.81
N SER A 365 0.66 -2.24 14.59
CA SER A 365 1.79 -3.14 14.32
C SER A 365 3.11 -2.65 14.86
N LEU A 366 3.20 -1.36 15.23
CA LEU A 366 4.36 -0.84 15.94
C LEU A 366 4.47 -1.35 17.38
N ILE A 367 3.40 -1.86 18.00
CA ILE A 367 3.43 -2.42 19.36
C ILE A 367 4.46 -3.55 19.50
N PRO A 368 4.40 -4.65 18.72
CA PRO A 368 5.45 -5.66 18.80
C PRO A 368 6.80 -5.12 18.32
N VAL A 369 6.85 -4.20 17.35
CA VAL A 369 8.12 -3.61 16.88
C VAL A 369 8.85 -2.95 18.05
N VAL A 370 8.20 -2.03 18.76
CA VAL A 370 8.85 -1.30 19.86
C VAL A 370 9.19 -2.24 21.01
N ASN A 371 8.38 -3.27 21.28
CA ASN A 371 8.64 -4.22 22.37
C ASN A 371 9.75 -5.23 22.03
N ILE A 372 9.83 -5.74 20.79
CA ILE A 372 10.92 -6.61 20.34
C ILE A 372 12.24 -5.84 20.35
N LEU A 373 12.25 -4.62 19.81
CA LEU A 373 13.46 -3.79 19.79
C LEU A 373 13.86 -3.36 21.22
N ALA A 374 12.90 -3.09 22.10
CA ALA A 374 13.17 -2.82 23.52
C ALA A 374 13.76 -4.03 24.23
N ALA A 375 13.17 -5.22 24.06
CA ALA A 375 13.69 -6.46 24.65
C ALA A 375 15.11 -6.76 24.16
N HIS A 376 15.35 -6.61 22.85
CA HIS A 376 16.67 -6.80 22.24
C HIS A 376 17.71 -5.80 22.76
N TYR A 377 17.33 -4.51 22.87
CA TYR A 377 18.22 -3.49 23.44
C TYR A 377 18.55 -3.79 24.91
N LEU A 378 17.54 -4.14 25.71
CA LEU A 378 17.71 -4.49 27.13
C LEU A 378 18.60 -5.73 27.30
N TYR A 379 18.52 -6.70 26.40
CA TYR A 379 19.37 -7.88 26.39
C TYR A 379 20.83 -7.53 26.08
N SER A 380 21.05 -6.88 24.93
CA SER A 380 22.38 -6.55 24.41
C SER A 380 23.19 -5.64 25.35
N HIS A 381 22.50 -4.80 26.12
CA HIS A 381 23.13 -3.85 27.06
C HIS A 381 23.03 -4.28 28.53
N SER A 382 22.67 -5.54 28.82
CA SER A 382 22.58 -6.06 30.19
C SER A 382 23.94 -6.54 30.70
N SER A 383 24.43 -5.98 31.81
CA SER A 383 25.60 -6.50 32.56
C SER A 383 25.22 -7.60 33.57
N ALA A 384 24.01 -8.18 33.48
CA ALA A 384 23.53 -9.14 34.46
C ALA A 384 24.29 -10.48 34.45
N SER A 385 24.26 -11.19 35.58
CA SER A 385 24.86 -12.52 35.72
C SER A 385 24.26 -13.54 34.74
N PHE A 386 25.01 -14.62 34.45
CA PHE A 386 24.58 -15.67 33.51
C PHE A 386 23.18 -16.22 33.82
N LYS A 387 22.87 -16.52 35.09
CA LYS A 387 21.54 -17.00 35.52
C LYS A 387 20.43 -15.99 35.18
N ARG A 388 20.65 -14.69 35.43
CA ARG A 388 19.69 -13.63 35.13
C ARG A 388 19.52 -13.41 33.62
N ARG A 389 20.62 -13.47 32.86
CA ARG A 389 20.58 -13.43 31.38
C ARG A 389 19.79 -14.61 30.82
N LYS A 390 20.01 -15.83 31.31
CA LYS A 390 19.26 -17.02 30.91
C LYS A 390 17.76 -16.87 31.21
N GLY A 391 17.40 -16.41 32.40
CA GLY A 391 16.01 -16.12 32.76
C GLY A 391 15.36 -15.06 31.86
N PHE A 392 16.09 -14.00 31.53
CA PHE A 392 15.62 -12.96 30.61
C PHE A 392 15.37 -13.50 29.20
N VAL A 393 16.28 -14.32 28.66
CA VAL A 393 16.11 -14.96 27.35
C VAL A 393 14.87 -15.86 27.36
N ILE A 394 14.69 -16.69 28.39
CA ILE A 394 13.51 -17.54 28.51
C ILE A 394 12.22 -16.70 28.52
N ALA A 395 12.17 -15.63 29.32
CA ALA A 395 11.03 -14.73 29.37
C ALA A 395 10.75 -14.06 28.01
N CYS A 396 11.78 -13.59 27.30
CA CYS A 396 11.64 -13.00 25.97
C CYS A 396 11.18 -14.04 24.94
N SER A 397 11.67 -15.28 25.00
CA SER A 397 11.24 -16.36 24.12
C SER A 397 9.76 -16.69 24.33
N PHE A 398 9.30 -16.76 25.59
CA PHE A 398 7.88 -16.94 25.88
C PHE A 398 7.04 -15.76 25.40
N TRP A 399 7.48 -14.52 25.65
CA TRP A 399 6.80 -13.32 25.18
C TRP A 399 6.73 -13.26 23.63
N TYR A 400 7.80 -13.66 22.96
CA TYR A 400 7.85 -13.72 21.49
C TYR A 400 6.93 -14.81 20.95
N ALA A 401 7.00 -16.03 21.48
CA ALA A 401 6.10 -17.12 21.10
C ALA A 401 4.63 -16.72 21.32
N PHE A 402 4.34 -16.08 22.45
CA PHE A 402 3.01 -15.56 22.76
C PHE A 402 2.52 -14.51 21.76
N SER A 403 3.40 -13.59 21.35
CA SER A 403 3.09 -12.58 20.32
C SER A 403 2.86 -13.24 18.96
N VAL A 404 3.69 -14.22 18.58
CA VAL A 404 3.54 -14.99 17.33
C VAL A 404 2.23 -15.78 17.30
N ILE A 405 1.84 -16.42 18.40
CA ILE A 405 0.55 -17.12 18.49
C ILE A 405 -0.59 -16.12 18.30
N GLY A 406 -0.53 -14.95 18.95
CA GLY A 406 -1.53 -13.89 18.75
C GLY A 406 -1.58 -13.40 17.31
N PHE A 407 -0.42 -13.27 16.63
CA PHE A 407 -0.36 -12.93 15.20
C PHE A 407 -1.06 -13.96 14.34
N LEU A 408 -0.78 -15.24 14.57
CA LEU A 408 -1.40 -16.33 13.82
C LEU A 408 -2.91 -16.39 14.07
N ASN A 409 -3.35 -16.19 15.32
CA ASN A 409 -4.77 -16.12 15.67
C ASN A 409 -5.49 -14.99 14.91
N LEU A 410 -4.94 -13.77 14.95
CA LEU A 410 -5.49 -12.62 14.23
C LEU A 410 -5.49 -12.83 12.71
N LEU A 411 -4.43 -13.44 12.17
CA LEU A 411 -4.34 -13.72 10.74
C LEU A 411 -5.43 -14.72 10.30
N ILE A 412 -5.53 -15.84 11.01
CA ILE A 412 -6.42 -16.96 10.65
C ILE A 412 -7.88 -16.58 10.86
N ASN A 413 -8.21 -16.00 12.02
CA ASN A 413 -9.60 -15.81 12.43
C ASN A 413 -10.20 -14.48 11.94
N GLU A 414 -9.40 -13.43 11.74
CA GLU A 414 -9.92 -12.11 11.37
C GLU A 414 -9.48 -11.69 9.95
N SER A 415 -8.21 -11.87 9.63
CA SER A 415 -7.65 -11.27 8.41
C SER A 415 -8.02 -12.06 7.16
N ILE A 416 -7.83 -13.39 7.17
CA ILE A 416 -8.08 -14.26 6.00
C ILE A 416 -9.56 -14.22 5.59
N GLU A 417 -10.46 -14.37 6.56
CA GLU A 417 -11.89 -14.26 6.31
C GLU A 417 -12.25 -12.85 5.81
N GLY A 418 -11.72 -11.81 6.47
CA GLY A 418 -11.97 -10.41 6.11
C GLY A 418 -11.64 -10.07 4.65
N PHE A 419 -10.40 -10.34 4.20
CA PHE A 419 -10.03 -10.00 2.82
C PHE A 419 -10.68 -10.93 1.78
N SER A 420 -11.02 -12.18 2.13
CA SER A 420 -11.72 -13.10 1.24
C SER A 420 -13.16 -12.65 0.98
N ASN A 421 -13.87 -12.29 2.04
CA ASN A 421 -15.23 -11.75 1.98
C ASN A 421 -15.25 -10.39 1.25
N MET A 422 -14.25 -9.54 1.50
CA MET A 422 -14.11 -8.27 0.80
C MET A 422 -13.86 -8.47 -0.69
N GLY A 423 -12.95 -9.36 -1.10
CA GLY A 423 -12.69 -9.63 -2.52
C GLY A 423 -13.95 -10.10 -3.27
N SER A 424 -14.74 -10.97 -2.63
CA SER A 424 -16.04 -11.41 -3.18
C SER A 424 -17.03 -10.25 -3.30
N SER A 425 -17.06 -9.35 -2.32
CA SER A 425 -17.92 -8.15 -2.33
C SER A 425 -17.51 -7.18 -3.44
N LEU A 426 -16.22 -6.88 -3.57
CA LEU A 426 -15.69 -5.98 -4.60
C LEU A 426 -15.97 -6.49 -6.01
N ALA A 427 -15.86 -7.81 -6.25
CA ALA A 427 -16.23 -8.41 -7.54
C ALA A 427 -17.72 -8.20 -7.87
N LYS A 428 -18.60 -8.39 -6.88
CA LYS A 428 -20.04 -8.18 -7.03
C LYS A 428 -20.40 -6.71 -7.24
N GLN A 429 -19.68 -5.79 -6.61
CA GLN A 429 -19.82 -4.35 -6.82
C GLN A 429 -19.46 -3.96 -8.26
N SER A 430 -18.35 -4.46 -8.79
CA SER A 430 -17.97 -4.24 -10.19
C SER A 430 -19.01 -4.81 -11.16
N GLU A 431 -19.54 -6.00 -10.90
CA GLU A 431 -20.62 -6.55 -11.72
C GLU A 431 -21.88 -5.67 -11.70
N THR A 432 -22.29 -5.23 -10.51
CA THR A 432 -23.51 -4.43 -10.33
C THR A 432 -23.40 -3.06 -11.02
N VAL A 433 -22.27 -2.37 -10.86
CA VAL A 433 -22.02 -1.08 -11.53
C VAL A 433 -21.93 -1.28 -13.05
N SER A 434 -21.26 -2.33 -13.51
CA SER A 434 -21.16 -2.65 -14.94
C SER A 434 -22.54 -2.92 -15.56
N ARG A 435 -23.40 -3.69 -14.87
CA ARG A 435 -24.78 -3.96 -15.28
C ARG A 435 -25.63 -2.68 -15.31
N TYR A 436 -25.45 -1.79 -14.34
CA TYR A 436 -26.10 -0.49 -14.33
C TYR A 436 -25.69 0.34 -15.56
N LEU A 437 -24.39 0.45 -15.85
CA LEU A 437 -23.90 1.24 -16.99
C LEU A 437 -24.28 0.66 -18.36
N ALA A 438 -24.49 -0.66 -18.44
CA ALA A 438 -24.97 -1.32 -19.65
C ALA A 438 -26.49 -1.19 -19.87
N SER A 439 -27.28 -1.23 -18.79
CA SER A 439 -28.76 -1.19 -18.87
C SER A 439 -29.38 0.20 -18.68
N GLU A 440 -28.64 1.11 -18.07
CA GLU A 440 -29.10 2.42 -17.59
C GLU A 440 -30.35 2.36 -16.68
N ASN A 441 -30.59 1.20 -16.05
CA ASN A 441 -31.72 0.98 -15.15
C ASN A 441 -31.31 1.23 -13.68
N ASP A 442 -31.75 2.34 -13.12
CA ASP A 442 -31.49 2.74 -11.74
C ASP A 442 -31.86 1.69 -10.69
N ASN A 443 -32.87 0.84 -10.94
CA ASN A 443 -33.27 -0.20 -10.00
C ASN A 443 -32.13 -1.19 -9.70
N VAL A 444 -31.17 -1.35 -10.63
CA VAL A 444 -29.98 -2.19 -10.42
C VAL A 444 -29.16 -1.70 -9.22
N ILE A 445 -29.04 -0.39 -9.03
CA ILE A 445 -28.30 0.21 -7.91
C ILE A 445 -29.21 0.42 -6.69
N LEU A 446 -30.43 0.92 -6.92
CA LEU A 446 -31.36 1.28 -5.83
C LEU A 446 -31.89 0.08 -5.04
N MET A 447 -31.97 -1.10 -5.66
CA MET A 447 -32.42 -2.34 -5.00
C MET A 447 -31.25 -3.25 -4.58
N ALA A 448 -30.00 -2.85 -4.83
CA ALA A 448 -28.83 -3.62 -4.43
C ALA A 448 -28.71 -3.70 -2.90
N ARG A 449 -28.29 -4.85 -2.38
CA ARG A 449 -28.10 -5.02 -0.94
C ARG A 449 -26.83 -4.29 -0.48
N HIS A 450 -26.70 -4.12 0.84
CA HIS A 450 -25.48 -3.61 1.44
C HIS A 450 -24.26 -4.42 0.97
N MET A 451 -23.16 -3.73 0.65
CA MET A 451 -21.93 -4.29 0.06
C MET A 451 -22.04 -4.90 -1.34
N GLU A 452 -23.21 -4.84 -2.00
CA GLU A 452 -23.34 -5.15 -3.44
C GLU A 452 -23.07 -3.93 -4.34
N ILE A 453 -22.97 -2.74 -3.75
CA ILE A 453 -22.57 -1.50 -4.41
C ILE A 453 -21.34 -0.89 -3.71
N PRO A 454 -20.47 -0.16 -4.42
CA PRO A 454 -19.20 0.31 -3.90
C PRO A 454 -19.30 1.55 -3.00
N TYR A 455 -20.52 1.99 -2.66
CA TYR A 455 -20.76 3.20 -1.88
C TYR A 455 -22.03 3.03 -1.03
N PRO A 456 -22.05 3.49 0.24
CA PRO A 456 -23.15 3.20 1.17
C PRO A 456 -24.50 3.81 0.76
N ASP A 457 -24.52 4.96 0.09
CA ASP A 457 -25.76 5.60 -0.39
C ASP A 457 -25.99 5.31 -1.89
N ALA A 458 -26.96 4.44 -2.16
CA ALA A 458 -27.35 4.04 -3.51
C ALA A 458 -27.82 5.23 -4.38
N LYS A 459 -28.58 6.17 -3.82
CA LYS A 459 -29.08 7.34 -4.58
C LYS A 459 -27.93 8.26 -4.95
N ARG A 460 -27.01 8.50 -4.01
CA ARG A 460 -25.80 9.28 -4.26
C ARG A 460 -24.94 8.62 -5.33
N LEU A 461 -24.71 7.30 -5.24
CA LEU A 461 -23.95 6.57 -6.24
C LEU A 461 -24.60 6.65 -7.63
N THR A 462 -25.91 6.44 -7.74
CA THR A 462 -26.64 6.61 -9.02
C THR A 462 -26.46 8.01 -9.58
N SER A 463 -26.53 9.05 -8.73
CA SER A 463 -26.30 10.44 -9.17
C SER A 463 -24.88 10.68 -9.72
N LEU A 464 -23.88 10.01 -9.14
CA LEU A 464 -22.49 10.08 -9.60
C LEU A 464 -22.31 9.33 -10.92
N LEU A 465 -22.90 8.15 -11.04
CA LEU A 465 -22.81 7.33 -12.24
C LEU A 465 -23.63 7.88 -13.42
N ARG A 466 -24.50 8.86 -13.22
CA ARG A 466 -25.18 9.62 -14.29
C ARG A 466 -24.33 10.75 -14.86
N ASP A 467 -23.25 11.15 -14.18
CA ASP A 467 -22.38 12.23 -14.64
C ASP A 467 -21.44 11.74 -15.74
N ASP A 468 -21.56 12.32 -16.94
CA ASP A 468 -20.75 11.95 -18.10
C ASP A 468 -19.25 12.19 -17.90
N ALA A 469 -18.86 13.20 -17.10
CA ALA A 469 -17.45 13.44 -16.79
C ALA A 469 -16.90 12.30 -15.93
N ILE A 470 -17.69 11.78 -14.99
CA ILE A 470 -17.32 10.60 -14.18
C ILE A 470 -17.25 9.36 -15.08
N ARG A 471 -18.27 9.11 -15.92
CA ARG A 471 -18.31 7.95 -16.83
C ARG A 471 -17.06 7.85 -17.72
N LYS A 472 -16.52 8.98 -18.19
CA LYS A 472 -15.32 9.04 -19.03
C LYS A 472 -14.04 8.58 -18.33
N ILE A 473 -13.97 8.74 -17.01
CA ILE A 473 -12.76 8.44 -16.23
C ILE A 473 -12.81 7.09 -15.52
N LEU A 474 -13.97 6.43 -15.48
CA LEU A 474 -14.16 5.11 -14.85
C LEU A 474 -13.14 4.06 -15.30
N PRO A 475 -12.83 3.07 -14.45
CA PRO A 475 -11.86 2.03 -14.77
C PRO A 475 -12.37 1.07 -15.84
N VAL A 476 -11.45 0.35 -16.48
CA VAL A 476 -11.71 -0.51 -17.64
C VAL A 476 -12.75 -1.62 -17.38
N SER A 477 -12.91 -2.06 -16.13
CA SER A 477 -13.88 -3.11 -15.75
C SER A 477 -15.34 -2.69 -15.92
N VAL A 478 -15.65 -1.40 -15.73
CA VAL A 478 -17.02 -0.87 -15.78
C VAL A 478 -17.20 0.24 -16.83
N ARG A 479 -16.10 0.75 -17.41
CA ARG A 479 -16.16 1.76 -18.47
C ARG A 479 -16.93 1.21 -19.67
N LYS A 480 -17.81 2.05 -20.23
CA LYS A 480 -18.52 1.77 -21.48
C LYS A 480 -17.53 1.55 -22.64
N PRO A 481 -17.67 0.46 -23.41
CA PRO A 481 -16.86 0.25 -24.61
C PRO A 481 -17.03 1.38 -25.63
N LEU A 482 -16.06 1.52 -26.54
CA LEU A 482 -16.23 2.37 -27.72
C LEU A 482 -17.38 1.83 -28.57
N ALA A 483 -18.18 2.73 -29.13
CA ALA A 483 -19.32 2.36 -29.96
C ALA A 483 -18.83 1.57 -31.18
N PHE A 484 -19.18 0.28 -31.22
CA PHE A 484 -18.92 -0.60 -32.34
C PHE A 484 -20.23 -0.83 -33.08
N VAL A 485 -20.32 -0.33 -34.31
CA VAL A 485 -21.50 -0.53 -35.16
C VAL A 485 -21.04 -1.32 -36.37
N PRO A 486 -21.58 -2.54 -36.62
CA PRO A 486 -21.31 -3.26 -37.86
C PRO A 486 -21.69 -2.42 -39.08
N SER A 487 -20.87 -2.47 -40.12
CA SER A 487 -21.11 -1.67 -41.32
C SER A 487 -22.34 -2.16 -42.06
N VAL A 488 -23.21 -1.23 -42.46
CA VAL A 488 -24.46 -1.55 -43.17
C VAL A 488 -24.21 -1.86 -44.65
N SER A 489 -23.12 -1.31 -45.22
CA SER A 489 -22.73 -1.53 -46.63
C SER A 489 -22.06 -2.87 -46.88
N ASP A 490 -21.57 -3.53 -45.82
CA ASP A 490 -20.81 -4.77 -45.90
C ASP A 490 -21.64 -5.97 -45.45
N ARG A 491 -21.38 -7.13 -46.05
CA ARG A 491 -21.93 -8.40 -45.54
C ARG A 491 -21.21 -8.76 -44.24
N ASN A 492 -21.96 -8.87 -43.15
CA ASN A 492 -21.42 -9.23 -41.84
C ASN A 492 -21.80 -10.67 -41.47
N ASP A 493 -20.83 -11.58 -41.51
CA ASP A 493 -21.03 -13.01 -41.22
C ASP A 493 -20.75 -13.36 -39.75
N PHE A 494 -20.19 -12.44 -38.97
CA PHE A 494 -20.06 -12.57 -37.51
C PHE A 494 -21.37 -12.16 -36.85
N VAL A 495 -21.80 -12.91 -35.85
CA VAL A 495 -23.06 -12.65 -35.13
C VAL A 495 -22.80 -12.19 -33.71
N LYS A 496 -23.76 -11.44 -33.18
CA LYS A 496 -23.78 -11.06 -31.77
C LYS A 496 -23.86 -12.32 -30.91
N ASN A 497 -23.02 -12.40 -29.88
CA ASN A 497 -22.84 -13.57 -29.04
C ASN A 497 -22.48 -14.86 -29.82
N GLY A 498 -21.77 -14.70 -30.94
CA GLY A 498 -21.33 -15.80 -31.80
C GLY A 498 -20.10 -16.55 -31.29
N PHE A 499 -20.20 -17.16 -30.11
CA PHE A 499 -19.13 -17.94 -29.48
C PHE A 499 -19.65 -19.30 -28.99
N TYR A 500 -18.72 -20.19 -28.62
CA TYR A 500 -19.06 -21.53 -28.16
C TYR A 500 -19.97 -21.50 -26.91
N SER A 501 -21.10 -22.23 -26.95
CA SER A 501 -22.19 -22.09 -25.98
C SER A 501 -21.83 -22.43 -24.52
N ALA A 502 -20.80 -23.24 -24.29
CA ALA A 502 -20.33 -23.57 -22.94
C ALA A 502 -19.49 -22.45 -22.31
N MET A 503 -19.14 -21.40 -23.05
CA MET A 503 -18.34 -20.31 -22.52
C MET A 503 -19.14 -19.37 -21.60
N PRO A 504 -18.47 -18.76 -20.61
CA PRO A 504 -19.07 -17.70 -19.81
C PRO A 504 -19.55 -16.54 -20.68
N VAL A 505 -20.81 -16.15 -20.53
CA VAL A 505 -21.38 -15.00 -21.23
C VAL A 505 -20.84 -13.71 -20.64
N ILE A 506 -20.28 -12.86 -21.50
CA ILE A 506 -19.94 -11.48 -21.16
C ILE A 506 -21.24 -10.66 -21.12
N LYS A 507 -21.62 -10.17 -19.95
CA LYS A 507 -22.90 -9.47 -19.73
C LYS A 507 -22.80 -7.94 -19.85
N ASP A 508 -21.59 -7.40 -19.78
CA ASP A 508 -21.32 -5.97 -19.67
C ASP A 508 -21.10 -5.23 -20.99
N ARG A 509 -20.97 -5.97 -22.10
CA ARG A 509 -20.66 -5.42 -23.43
C ARG A 509 -21.08 -6.39 -24.51
N ASN A 510 -21.20 -5.89 -25.75
CA ASN A 510 -21.47 -6.79 -26.86
C ASN A 510 -20.23 -7.61 -27.22
N VAL A 511 -20.50 -8.81 -27.72
CA VAL A 511 -19.49 -9.74 -28.23
C VAL A 511 -19.89 -10.12 -29.64
N TRP A 512 -18.92 -10.20 -30.52
CA TRP A 512 -19.08 -10.60 -31.92
C TRP A 512 -18.19 -11.79 -32.19
N GLY A 513 -18.68 -12.80 -32.90
CA GLY A 513 -17.87 -13.96 -33.21
C GLY A 513 -18.38 -14.75 -34.40
N SER A 514 -17.51 -15.62 -34.91
CA SER A 514 -17.78 -16.44 -36.08
C SER A 514 -18.54 -17.73 -35.77
N TYR A 515 -18.69 -18.13 -34.49
CA TYR A 515 -19.41 -19.35 -34.13
C TYR A 515 -20.93 -19.12 -34.15
N VAL A 516 -21.67 -19.79 -35.04
CA VAL A 516 -23.13 -19.60 -35.19
C VAL A 516 -23.89 -20.90 -34.90
N THR A 517 -25.06 -20.83 -34.28
CA THR A 517 -25.84 -22.02 -33.88
C THR A 517 -26.13 -23.00 -35.03
N SER A 518 -26.33 -22.50 -36.24
CA SER A 518 -26.68 -23.31 -37.41
C SER A 518 -25.48 -24.03 -38.07
N LYS A 519 -24.26 -23.50 -37.93
CA LYS A 519 -23.06 -24.01 -38.63
C LYS A 519 -21.89 -24.34 -37.69
N GLY A 520 -22.02 -24.03 -36.40
CA GLY A 520 -20.94 -24.14 -35.42
C GLY A 520 -19.72 -23.34 -35.85
N ASP A 521 -18.56 -24.00 -35.81
CA ASP A 521 -17.24 -23.47 -36.18
C ASP A 521 -16.95 -23.51 -37.69
N ARG A 522 -17.92 -23.92 -38.53
CA ARG A 522 -17.78 -23.91 -40.00
C ARG A 522 -18.10 -22.55 -40.63
N ASN A 523 -18.59 -21.60 -39.85
CA ASN A 523 -19.02 -20.32 -40.38
C ASN A 523 -17.81 -19.43 -40.67
N THR A 524 -17.74 -18.94 -41.91
CA THR A 524 -16.63 -18.14 -42.44
C THR A 524 -17.18 -16.86 -43.02
N GLY A 525 -16.34 -15.83 -43.10
CA GLY A 525 -16.70 -14.53 -43.64
C GLY A 525 -15.98 -13.40 -42.94
N TYR A 526 -16.55 -12.22 -42.97
CA TYR A 526 -15.96 -11.04 -42.35
C TYR A 526 -17.01 -10.21 -41.61
N LEU A 527 -16.52 -9.32 -40.74
CA LEU A 527 -17.29 -8.28 -40.10
C LEU A 527 -16.44 -7.03 -40.12
N ARG A 528 -17.03 -5.93 -40.60
CA ARG A 528 -16.40 -4.62 -40.58
C ARG A 528 -17.24 -3.70 -39.71
N SER A 529 -16.60 -2.84 -38.94
CA SER A 529 -17.28 -1.74 -38.25
C SER A 529 -17.35 -0.48 -39.12
N GLU A 530 -18.30 0.38 -38.77
CA GLU A 530 -18.33 1.78 -39.19
C GLU A 530 -17.11 2.55 -38.67
N ARG A 531 -16.93 3.78 -39.18
CA ARG A 531 -15.85 4.67 -38.77
C ARG A 531 -15.89 4.95 -37.27
N MET A 532 -14.76 4.73 -36.60
CA MET A 532 -14.52 5.03 -35.19
C MET A 532 -13.57 6.23 -35.04
N PRO A 533 -13.83 7.16 -34.10
CA PRO A 533 -12.92 8.26 -33.82
C PRO A 533 -11.65 7.77 -33.09
N PRO A 534 -10.53 8.52 -33.16
CA PRO A 534 -9.33 8.22 -32.36
C PRO A 534 -9.66 8.12 -30.87
N PRO A 535 -9.22 7.08 -30.15
CA PRO A 535 -9.44 6.96 -28.70
C PRO A 535 -8.64 8.02 -27.92
N ARG A 536 -9.14 8.36 -26.73
CA ARG A 536 -8.49 9.30 -25.79
C ARG A 536 -7.31 8.65 -25.07
N LEU A 537 -7.47 7.41 -24.60
CA LEU A 537 -6.43 6.72 -23.84
C LEU A 537 -5.43 6.00 -24.76
N PRO A 538 -4.20 5.75 -24.29
CA PRO A 538 -3.12 5.23 -25.14
C PRO A 538 -3.29 3.77 -25.58
N TYR A 539 -4.20 3.00 -24.98
CA TYR A 539 -4.43 1.59 -25.32
C TYR A 539 -5.91 1.24 -25.44
N LEU A 540 -6.18 0.24 -26.26
CA LEU A 540 -7.47 -0.44 -26.38
C LEU A 540 -7.35 -1.87 -25.87
N ARG A 541 -8.31 -2.28 -25.04
CA ARG A 541 -8.48 -3.63 -24.53
C ARG A 541 -9.59 -4.36 -25.26
N PHE A 542 -9.26 -5.51 -25.82
CA PHE A 542 -10.20 -6.49 -26.36
C PHE A 542 -10.27 -7.70 -25.43
N ARG A 543 -11.46 -8.27 -25.21
CA ARG A 543 -11.57 -9.65 -24.70
C ARG A 543 -11.75 -10.57 -25.88
N ILE A 544 -10.87 -11.57 -26.01
CA ILE A 544 -10.82 -12.49 -27.14
C ILE A 544 -10.99 -13.92 -26.63
N ALA A 545 -11.75 -14.70 -27.38
CA ALA A 545 -11.89 -16.14 -27.22
C ALA A 545 -11.68 -16.85 -28.56
N GLY A 546 -11.40 -18.15 -28.50
CA GLY A 546 -11.22 -19.01 -29.67
C GLY A 546 -9.77 -19.09 -30.15
N TYR A 547 -9.61 -19.31 -31.45
CA TYR A 547 -8.36 -19.78 -32.06
C TYR A 547 -7.67 -18.68 -32.89
N LEU A 548 -7.83 -17.42 -32.50
CA LEU A 548 -7.27 -16.26 -33.21
C LEU A 548 -5.73 -16.34 -33.30
N ASP A 549 -5.24 -16.81 -34.46
CA ASP A 549 -3.83 -17.13 -34.72
C ASP A 549 -3.16 -16.15 -35.70
N ASN A 550 -3.90 -15.16 -36.18
CA ASN A 550 -3.50 -14.18 -37.18
C ASN A 550 -3.06 -14.78 -38.53
N SER A 551 -3.40 -16.05 -38.81
CA SER A 551 -3.16 -16.68 -40.10
C SER A 551 -4.41 -16.60 -40.97
N ARG A 552 -5.47 -17.31 -40.54
CA ARG A 552 -6.79 -17.40 -41.20
C ARG A 552 -7.89 -16.74 -40.39
N LEU A 553 -7.67 -16.61 -39.09
CA LEU A 553 -8.52 -15.87 -38.16
C LEU A 553 -7.80 -14.57 -37.83
N LYS A 554 -8.39 -13.43 -38.19
CA LYS A 554 -7.78 -12.11 -38.02
C LYS A 554 -8.73 -11.11 -37.39
N LEU A 555 -8.18 -10.26 -36.54
CA LEU A 555 -8.86 -9.09 -35.98
C LEU A 555 -7.88 -7.93 -36.13
N ASP A 556 -8.19 -7.02 -37.04
CA ASP A 556 -7.26 -6.00 -37.51
C ASP A 556 -7.91 -4.61 -37.41
N LEU A 557 -7.10 -3.60 -37.13
CA LEU A 557 -7.49 -2.19 -37.17
C LEU A 557 -6.91 -1.56 -38.43
N TYR A 558 -7.75 -0.89 -39.20
CA TYR A 558 -7.37 -0.18 -40.43
C TYR A 558 -7.69 1.30 -40.32
N ASP A 559 -6.88 2.14 -40.95
CA ASP A 559 -7.24 3.55 -41.15
C ASP A 559 -8.30 3.71 -42.26
N MET A 560 -8.68 4.95 -42.53
CA MET A 560 -9.67 5.25 -43.57
C MET A 560 -9.13 5.08 -45.01
N ASP A 561 -7.81 4.94 -45.17
CA ASP A 561 -7.13 4.68 -46.46
C ASP A 561 -6.85 3.17 -46.65
N HIS A 562 -7.48 2.32 -45.82
CA HIS A 562 -7.34 0.87 -45.82
C HIS A 562 -5.94 0.34 -45.50
N GLN A 563 -5.08 1.16 -44.88
CA GLN A 563 -3.80 0.70 -44.37
C GLN A 563 -3.97 0.04 -43.00
N LEU A 564 -3.28 -1.08 -42.81
CA LEU A 564 -3.26 -1.79 -41.54
C LEU A 564 -2.54 -0.92 -40.50
N ILE A 565 -3.23 -0.59 -39.41
CA ILE A 565 -2.66 0.13 -38.26
C ILE A 565 -2.01 -0.87 -37.31
N GLU A 566 -2.78 -1.87 -36.87
CA GLU A 566 -2.36 -2.82 -35.84
C GLU A 566 -3.20 -4.11 -35.94
N ALA A 567 -2.56 -5.26 -35.76
CA ALA A 567 -3.24 -6.56 -35.66
C ALA A 567 -3.44 -6.95 -34.19
N VAL A 568 -4.62 -7.42 -33.84
CA VAL A 568 -4.93 -7.86 -32.47
C VAL A 568 -4.52 -9.32 -32.31
N VAL A 569 -3.35 -9.53 -31.70
CA VAL A 569 -2.76 -10.88 -31.57
C VAL A 569 -2.65 -11.27 -30.09
N PRO A 570 -3.32 -12.36 -29.65
CA PRO A 570 -3.20 -12.83 -28.28
C PRO A 570 -1.83 -13.50 -28.05
N LYS A 571 -1.25 -13.32 -26.86
CA LYS A 571 0.06 -13.91 -26.50
C LYS A 571 0.07 -15.45 -26.53
N ARG A 572 -1.10 -16.05 -26.34
CA ARG A 572 -1.36 -17.49 -26.46
C ARG A 572 -2.80 -17.67 -26.93
N LEU A 573 -3.09 -18.79 -27.60
CA LEU A 573 -4.45 -19.09 -28.06
C LEU A 573 -5.41 -19.20 -26.87
N PRO A 574 -6.47 -18.37 -26.80
CA PRO A 574 -7.44 -18.39 -25.70
C PRO A 574 -8.31 -19.66 -25.65
N LYS A 575 -8.59 -20.28 -26.81
CA LYS A 575 -9.51 -21.42 -26.95
C LYS A 575 -10.87 -21.12 -26.31
N GLU A 576 -11.44 -22.03 -25.53
CA GLU A 576 -12.74 -21.86 -24.86
C GLU A 576 -12.66 -20.99 -23.59
N SER A 577 -11.73 -20.04 -23.52
CA SER A 577 -11.58 -19.08 -22.41
C SER A 577 -11.41 -17.66 -22.92
N TRP A 578 -11.85 -16.68 -22.12
CA TRP A 578 -11.65 -15.26 -22.41
C TRP A 578 -10.25 -14.80 -22.00
N MET A 579 -9.60 -14.05 -22.89
CA MET A 579 -8.31 -13.42 -22.66
C MET A 579 -8.37 -11.95 -23.02
N SER A 580 -7.83 -11.08 -22.17
CA SER A 580 -7.62 -9.67 -22.51
C SER A 580 -6.40 -9.51 -23.42
N VAL A 581 -6.54 -8.74 -24.49
CA VAL A 581 -5.46 -8.31 -25.37
C VAL A 581 -5.47 -6.79 -25.44
N ASP A 582 -4.34 -6.18 -25.09
CA ASP A 582 -4.15 -4.74 -25.11
C ASP A 582 -3.28 -4.35 -26.30
N ILE A 583 -3.76 -3.41 -27.11
CA ILE A 583 -3.02 -2.85 -28.24
C ILE A 583 -2.90 -1.33 -28.10
N LYS A 584 -1.95 -0.71 -28.80
CA LYS A 584 -1.87 0.76 -28.84
C LYS A 584 -3.09 1.34 -29.54
N SER A 585 -3.64 2.41 -28.98
CA SER A 585 -4.76 3.12 -29.59
C SER A 585 -4.34 3.81 -30.89
N PRO A 586 -5.14 3.70 -31.97
CA PRO A 586 -4.97 4.50 -33.17
C PRO A 586 -4.99 6.01 -32.87
N ARG A 587 -4.18 6.78 -33.58
CA ARG A 587 -4.19 8.27 -33.50
C ARG A 587 -4.99 8.93 -34.61
N VAL A 588 -5.51 8.12 -35.53
CA VAL A 588 -6.34 8.53 -36.67
C VAL A 588 -7.69 7.82 -36.58
N PRO A 589 -8.75 8.35 -37.24
CA PRO A 589 -9.98 7.61 -37.40
C PRO A 589 -9.72 6.24 -38.03
N PHE A 590 -10.40 5.22 -37.54
CA PHE A 590 -10.12 3.83 -37.90
C PHE A 590 -11.40 3.01 -37.99
N TYR A 591 -11.32 1.81 -38.57
CA TYR A 591 -12.35 0.78 -38.45
C TYR A 591 -11.71 -0.56 -38.08
N ILE A 592 -12.47 -1.40 -37.39
CA ILE A 592 -12.10 -2.76 -37.04
C ILE A 592 -12.65 -3.72 -38.10
N LYS A 593 -11.83 -4.68 -38.52
CA LYS A 593 -12.20 -5.77 -39.42
C LYS A 593 -11.85 -7.11 -38.78
N ALA A 594 -12.86 -7.95 -38.60
CA ALA A 594 -12.73 -9.34 -38.21
C ALA A 594 -12.87 -10.23 -39.46
N THR A 595 -12.05 -11.28 -39.58
CA THR A 595 -12.04 -12.17 -40.74
C THR A 595 -11.85 -13.61 -40.30
N ASP A 596 -12.74 -14.48 -40.78
CA ASP A 596 -12.68 -15.93 -40.60
C ASP A 596 -12.63 -16.63 -41.97
N GLN A 597 -11.51 -17.29 -42.26
CA GLN A 597 -11.27 -18.05 -43.49
C GLN A 597 -11.05 -19.55 -43.24
N THR A 598 -11.47 -20.11 -42.10
CA THR A 598 -11.25 -21.53 -41.76
C THR A 598 -12.27 -22.45 -42.47
N LYS A 599 -11.92 -22.94 -43.66
CA LYS A 599 -12.79 -23.84 -44.45
C LYS A 599 -12.90 -25.30 -43.94
N GLU A 600 -12.16 -25.72 -42.91
CA GLU A 600 -11.95 -27.14 -42.53
C GLU A 600 -12.15 -27.45 -41.02
N HIS A 601 -13.07 -26.78 -40.30
CA HIS A 601 -13.26 -26.99 -38.83
C HIS A 601 -12.01 -26.75 -37.98
N ARG A 602 -11.26 -25.70 -38.27
CA ARG A 602 -9.99 -25.43 -37.56
C ARG A 602 -10.05 -24.20 -36.66
N GLY A 603 -11.24 -23.89 -36.17
CA GLY A 603 -11.42 -22.90 -35.13
C GLY A 603 -12.31 -21.73 -35.54
N TRP A 604 -12.84 -21.11 -34.51
CA TRP A 604 -13.66 -19.91 -34.51
C TRP A 604 -12.95 -18.88 -33.62
N PHE A 605 -13.37 -17.61 -33.68
CA PHE A 605 -13.01 -16.66 -32.62
C PHE A 605 -14.15 -15.70 -32.33
N ALA A 606 -14.10 -15.12 -31.14
CA ALA A 606 -14.99 -14.07 -30.73
C ALA A 606 -14.21 -12.96 -30.03
N PHE A 607 -14.70 -11.74 -30.15
CA PHE A 607 -14.11 -10.57 -29.52
C PHE A 607 -15.19 -9.68 -28.93
N SER A 608 -14.88 -9.01 -27.82
CA SER A 608 -15.72 -7.95 -27.28
C SER A 608 -15.47 -6.63 -27.99
N GLU A 609 -16.44 -5.71 -27.88
CA GLU A 609 -16.21 -4.31 -28.20
C GLU A 609 -14.98 -3.76 -27.42
N PRO A 610 -14.15 -2.91 -28.05
CA PRO A 610 -12.92 -2.42 -27.43
C PRO A 610 -13.22 -1.42 -26.32
N THR A 611 -12.44 -1.47 -25.24
CA THR A 611 -12.51 -0.48 -24.16
C THR A 611 -11.17 0.22 -24.00
N GLU A 612 -11.23 1.53 -23.80
CA GLU A 612 -10.06 2.34 -23.53
C GLU A 612 -9.43 2.01 -22.17
N ILE A 613 -8.10 1.93 -22.12
CA ILE A 613 -7.34 1.69 -20.88
C ILE A 613 -6.07 2.55 -20.81
N GLY A 614 -5.75 3.02 -19.60
CA GLY A 614 -4.55 3.80 -19.32
C GLY A 614 -3.27 2.96 -19.31
N LEU A 615 -2.12 3.59 -19.64
CA LEU A 615 -0.81 2.92 -19.63
C LEU A 615 -0.46 2.38 -18.24
N PHE A 616 -0.65 3.18 -17.19
CA PHE A 616 -0.28 2.78 -15.84
C PHE A 616 -1.25 1.75 -15.25
N SER A 617 -2.50 1.69 -15.74
CA SER A 617 -3.40 0.57 -15.47
C SER A 617 -2.84 -0.76 -15.98
N ILE A 618 -2.37 -0.83 -17.22
CA ILE A 618 -1.73 -2.04 -17.79
C ILE A 618 -0.46 -2.43 -17.01
N ILE A 619 0.37 -1.44 -16.69
CA ILE A 619 1.59 -1.67 -15.89
C ILE A 619 1.22 -2.20 -14.50
N SER A 620 0.20 -1.65 -13.86
CA SER A 620 -0.26 -2.10 -12.54
C SER A 620 -0.73 -3.56 -12.58
N GLU A 621 -1.43 -3.98 -13.63
CA GLU A 621 -1.87 -5.37 -13.82
C GLU A 621 -0.67 -6.31 -13.97
N SER A 622 0.32 -5.91 -14.76
CA SER A 622 1.56 -6.66 -14.94
C SER A 622 2.32 -6.83 -13.62
N ILE A 623 2.51 -5.73 -12.87
CA ILE A 623 3.19 -5.75 -11.57
C ILE A 623 2.47 -6.67 -10.58
N ARG A 624 1.15 -6.56 -10.47
CA ARG A 624 0.35 -7.39 -9.54
C ARG A 624 0.43 -8.88 -9.88
N SER A 625 0.36 -9.22 -11.17
CA SER A 625 0.48 -10.62 -11.62
C SER A 625 1.83 -11.25 -11.28
N ALA A 626 2.89 -10.45 -11.11
CA ALA A 626 4.22 -10.92 -10.72
C ALA A 626 4.39 -11.10 -9.20
N GLY A 627 3.38 -10.78 -8.38
CA GLY A 627 3.50 -10.73 -6.91
C GLY A 627 4.09 -11.99 -6.28
N ARG A 628 3.62 -13.19 -6.68
CA ARG A 628 4.14 -14.46 -6.18
C ARG A 628 5.61 -14.69 -6.56
N ALA A 629 5.98 -14.34 -7.78
CA ALA A 629 7.36 -14.49 -8.25
C ALA A 629 8.31 -13.55 -7.49
N LEU A 630 7.89 -12.30 -7.25
CA LEU A 630 8.65 -11.34 -6.45
C LEU A 630 8.83 -11.82 -5.01
N LEU A 631 7.78 -12.39 -4.41
CA LEU A 631 7.85 -12.95 -3.05
C LEU A 631 8.88 -14.09 -2.96
N VAL A 632 8.82 -15.06 -3.90
CA VAL A 632 9.78 -16.18 -3.95
C VAL A 632 11.20 -15.67 -4.16
N MET A 633 11.40 -14.70 -5.06
CA MET A 633 12.71 -14.10 -5.30
C MET A 633 13.26 -13.40 -4.06
N GLY A 634 12.43 -12.64 -3.35
CA GLY A 634 12.82 -11.98 -2.11
C GLY A 634 13.21 -12.97 -1.01
N LEU A 635 12.44 -14.05 -0.85
CA LEU A 635 12.76 -15.14 0.08
C LEU A 635 14.08 -15.83 -0.28
N ALA A 636 14.32 -16.09 -1.57
CA ALA A 636 15.56 -16.69 -2.04
C ALA A 636 16.78 -15.80 -1.76
N ILE A 637 16.66 -14.49 -1.98
CA ILE A 637 17.72 -13.53 -1.65
C ILE A 637 18.01 -13.52 -0.15
N VAL A 638 16.99 -13.38 0.69
CA VAL A 638 17.16 -13.39 2.15
C VAL A 638 17.81 -14.69 2.63
N LEU A 639 17.37 -15.83 2.11
CA LEU A 639 17.96 -17.13 2.43
C LEU A 639 19.42 -17.23 1.99
N GLY A 640 19.75 -16.78 0.78
CA GLY A 640 21.11 -16.75 0.27
C GLY A 640 22.04 -15.89 1.14
N VAL A 641 21.54 -14.74 1.60
CA VAL A 641 22.28 -13.84 2.50
C VAL A 641 22.49 -14.49 3.89
N ILE A 642 21.50 -15.22 4.42
CA ILE A 642 21.63 -15.99 5.68
C ILE A 642 22.68 -17.11 5.54
N ILE A 643 22.63 -17.88 4.45
CA ILE A 643 23.57 -18.96 4.17
C ILE A 643 25.00 -18.39 4.04
N TYR A 644 25.17 -17.31 3.28
CA TYR A 644 26.46 -16.63 3.13
C TYR A 644 27.04 -16.19 4.49
N ALA A 645 26.24 -15.55 5.33
CA ALA A 645 26.67 -15.14 6.67
C ALA A 645 27.05 -16.32 7.57
N HIS A 646 26.37 -17.47 7.43
CA HIS A 646 26.71 -18.68 8.18
C HIS A 646 28.02 -19.31 7.71
N LEU A 647 28.30 -19.30 6.40
CA LEU A 647 29.53 -19.84 5.84
C LEU A 647 30.75 -19.00 6.25
N GLN A 648 30.65 -17.67 6.19
CA GLN A 648 31.74 -16.77 6.63
C GLN A 648 32.12 -17.00 8.11
N LYS A 649 31.13 -17.19 8.99
CA LYS A 649 31.39 -17.51 10.41
C LYS A 649 32.10 -18.85 10.64
N LYS A 650 32.02 -19.80 9.72
CA LYS A 650 32.72 -21.10 9.82
C LYS A 650 34.19 -20.98 9.41
N GLU A 651 34.52 -20.08 8.49
CA GLU A 651 35.91 -19.84 8.04
C GLU A 651 36.74 -19.06 9.07
N GLU A 652 36.10 -18.26 9.94
CA GLU A 652 36.75 -17.50 11.02
C GLU A 652 37.13 -18.32 12.27
N ILE A 653 36.86 -19.64 12.34
CA ILE A 653 37.34 -20.49 13.44
C ILE A 653 38.79 -20.89 13.13
N PRO A 654 39.82 -20.38 13.85
CA PRO A 654 41.19 -20.76 13.56
C PRO A 654 41.40 -22.23 13.94
N TYR A 655 41.98 -22.99 13.01
CA TYR A 655 42.72 -24.21 13.32
C TYR A 655 43.82 -23.82 14.34
N HIS A 656 43.56 -24.00 15.64
CA HIS A 656 44.65 -24.02 16.60
C HIS A 656 45.46 -25.28 16.32
N SER A 657 46.60 -25.05 15.67
CA SER A 657 47.71 -25.97 15.47
C SER A 657 48.00 -26.73 16.76
N THR A 658 47.77 -28.03 16.74
CA THR A 658 48.41 -29.00 17.63
C THR A 658 49.89 -29.06 17.29
N GLU A 659 50.68 -28.16 17.85
CA GLU A 659 52.14 -28.30 17.90
C GLU A 659 52.64 -27.99 19.31
N GLY A 660 53.40 -28.93 19.87
CA GLY A 660 54.38 -28.66 20.92
C GLY A 660 53.95 -28.98 22.35
N TYR A 661 53.96 -30.27 22.72
CA TYR A 661 54.46 -30.67 24.05
C TYR A 661 55.21 -32.00 23.92
N ASN A 662 56.51 -31.88 23.67
CA ASN A 662 57.52 -32.86 24.02
C ASN A 662 58.63 -32.12 24.79
N GLU A 663 59.19 -32.80 25.80
CA GLU A 663 60.33 -32.43 26.67
C GLU A 663 60.09 -31.46 27.84
N LYS A 664 59.81 -32.00 29.04
CA LYS A 664 60.81 -32.38 30.04
C LYS A 664 60.20 -33.18 31.18
#